data_AF-A0A2D5J1R3-F1
#
_entry.id   AF-A0A2D5J1R3-F1
#
_cell.length_a   1.000
_cell.length_b   1.000
_cell.length_c   1.000
_cell.angle_alpha   90.00
_cell.angle_beta   90.00
_cell.angle_gamma   90.00
#
_symmetry.space_group_name_H-M   'P 1'
#
loop_
_entity.id
_entity.type
_entity.pdbx_description
1 polymer ?
#
loop_
_entity_poly.entity_id
_entity_poly.type
_entity_poly.pdbx_seq_one_letter_code
_entity_poly.pdbx_strand_id
1 'polypeptide(L)'
;MVGGGLSRNPASAYLAALQGGANPYPVDDTEIDFDMIADWHDFCAAKGLKYDRVHDEEESLQDMLSAICAAGRASPRHDGLRWGVVIDRPQALAVDHISPRNSDEFSWSRNYFDPPDGFRVTFFDETNGWEQAERVVPWPGHVGPIDLTEALEMPGKTDPDEIAIEATRRMYELIWRPDQFTAIQGGAARVATRGDQVMGSFDTLDRTQVAARVVEVSGTLVVLDEEVIMEDGAAYAIRFRQYADNEDVIGTSVLADVRTVAGTTRSFTLKTGSDLPAVGELVHFGKKSSESLALRVRNIEPGEDFSAVLHMVAAAPEIDELIDAYVPPAWNGIVGEEIDLDAIVAPAPVFSKIASGEDPEADPNVVQILLSPGSGSSVTVARFEIDHKLAASGSWSTETIPVAAGGGAINAYAVDDEIEIRARSIADDGTAGTWTAEIPHTVGSGALALPAALDEAAITVAGGMGNARITVAVPNDPAIAEIQLYRVPAGDTLDRNLHAAGRFAVSPLTTVEYVDGDATRANLLFNPNFDTATDWSTGANWTIAAGKATHSAGAPGSVSQAVAMVSGRFYRLAFTASGVSAGSVTPYLSGGSDRPGTAVTVNGQALDRIQAVTDNDTFELRASSDFPGNVDGAILFEETTSCIDQGTWDYYLEPVNASGAPGPETAVFSTSIV
;
A
#
# COMPACT_ATOMS: atom_id res chain seq x y z
N MET A 1 -44.50 31.47 -36.87
CA MET A 1 -43.11 31.78 -37.25
C MET A 1 -42.29 31.81 -35.96
N VAL A 2 -41.25 30.97 -35.93
CA VAL A 2 -40.05 31.00 -35.05
C VAL A 2 -40.29 31.09 -33.54
N GLY A 3 -40.56 29.95 -32.90
CA GLY A 3 -40.24 29.78 -31.47
C GLY A 3 -38.75 29.45 -31.37
N GLY A 4 -37.89 30.47 -31.38
CA GLY A 4 -36.48 30.32 -31.06
C GLY A 4 -36.34 29.77 -29.65
N GLY A 5 -35.40 28.84 -29.44
CA GLY A 5 -35.16 28.25 -28.12
C GLY A 5 -34.98 29.34 -27.07
N LEU A 6 -35.66 29.21 -25.94
CA LEU A 6 -35.48 30.12 -24.80
C LEU A 6 -34.00 30.10 -24.40
N SER A 7 -33.40 31.29 -24.31
CA SER A 7 -32.03 31.45 -23.84
C SER A 7 -31.93 30.95 -22.40
N ARG A 8 -30.91 30.13 -22.09
CA ARG A 8 -30.60 29.66 -20.73
C ARG A 8 -29.87 30.70 -19.89
N ASN A 9 -29.72 31.92 -20.41
CA ASN A 9 -29.06 33.01 -19.71
C ASN A 9 -29.95 33.50 -18.55
N PRO A 10 -29.40 33.64 -17.33
CA PRO A 10 -30.13 34.17 -16.16
C PRO A 10 -30.83 35.50 -16.43
N ALA A 11 -30.23 36.41 -17.22
CA ALA A 11 -30.82 37.69 -17.57
C ALA A 11 -32.11 37.56 -18.40
N SER A 12 -32.14 36.58 -19.31
CA SER A 12 -33.35 36.27 -20.10
C SER A 12 -34.43 35.65 -19.22
N ALA A 13 -34.06 34.77 -18.30
CA ALA A 13 -34.98 34.18 -17.33
C ALA A 13 -35.57 35.25 -16.38
N TYR A 14 -34.77 36.23 -15.97
CA TYR A 14 -35.19 37.34 -15.12
C TYR A 14 -36.23 38.23 -15.81
N LEU A 15 -36.00 38.60 -17.08
CA LEU A 15 -36.98 39.34 -17.87
C LEU A 15 -38.27 38.53 -18.07
N ALA A 16 -38.14 37.22 -18.37
CA ALA A 16 -39.29 36.34 -18.49
C ALA A 16 -40.08 36.21 -17.18
N ALA A 17 -39.43 36.25 -16.02
CA ALA A 17 -40.09 36.25 -14.72
C ALA A 17 -40.83 37.56 -14.43
N LEU A 18 -40.22 38.72 -14.77
CA LEU A 18 -40.84 40.03 -14.55
C LEU A 18 -42.04 40.29 -15.48
N GLN A 19 -41.92 39.93 -16.76
CA GLN A 19 -42.89 40.26 -17.80
C GLN A 19 -43.82 39.09 -18.15
N GLY A 20 -43.49 37.88 -17.72
CA GLY A 20 -44.21 36.67 -18.06
C GLY A 20 -45.53 36.51 -17.31
N GLY A 21 -46.37 35.59 -17.80
CA GLY A 21 -47.68 35.29 -17.20
C GLY A 21 -47.61 34.60 -15.83
N ALA A 22 -46.42 34.21 -15.37
CA ALA A 22 -46.21 33.71 -14.00
C ALA A 22 -46.31 34.84 -12.96
N ASN A 23 -46.04 36.08 -13.35
CA ASN A 23 -46.24 37.24 -12.50
C ASN A 23 -47.69 37.75 -12.64
N PRO A 24 -48.50 37.78 -11.56
CA PRO A 24 -49.86 38.32 -11.61
C PRO A 24 -49.92 39.79 -12.04
N TYR A 25 -48.83 40.53 -11.86
CA TYR A 25 -48.69 41.94 -12.25
C TYR A 25 -47.44 42.11 -13.13
N PRO A 26 -47.50 41.72 -14.42
CA PRO A 26 -46.37 41.86 -15.33
C PRO A 26 -45.85 43.29 -15.39
N VAL A 27 -44.53 43.43 -15.29
CA VAL A 27 -43.85 44.72 -15.28
C VAL A 27 -43.77 45.27 -16.70
N ASP A 28 -44.10 46.56 -16.87
CA ASP A 28 -44.01 47.24 -18.16
C ASP A 28 -42.55 47.52 -18.55
N ASP A 29 -42.26 47.59 -19.85
CA ASP A 29 -40.92 47.90 -20.37
C ASP A 29 -40.34 49.20 -19.77
N THR A 30 -41.19 50.17 -19.44
CA THR A 30 -40.76 51.46 -18.86
C THR A 30 -40.27 51.38 -17.41
N GLU A 31 -40.64 50.32 -16.70
CA GLU A 31 -40.28 50.03 -15.31
C GLU A 31 -39.10 49.04 -15.23
N ILE A 32 -38.38 48.82 -16.34
CA ILE A 32 -37.22 47.93 -16.42
C ILE A 32 -36.01 48.72 -16.92
N ASP A 33 -34.87 48.56 -16.24
CA ASP A 33 -33.59 49.05 -16.72
C ASP A 33 -32.95 48.03 -17.68
N PHE A 34 -33.31 48.14 -18.97
CA PHE A 34 -32.81 47.24 -20.01
C PHE A 34 -31.31 47.34 -20.23
N ASP A 35 -30.70 48.50 -20.02
CA ASP A 35 -29.25 48.67 -20.21
C ASP A 35 -28.48 47.87 -19.15
N MET A 36 -28.94 47.94 -17.89
CA MET A 36 -28.36 47.17 -16.79
C MET A 36 -28.54 45.66 -16.97
N ILE A 37 -29.71 45.23 -17.46
CA ILE A 37 -29.98 43.81 -17.72
C ILE A 37 -29.21 43.31 -18.95
N ALA A 38 -29.00 44.14 -19.97
CA ALA A 38 -28.19 43.79 -21.14
C ALA A 38 -26.71 43.61 -20.75
N ASP A 39 -26.14 44.51 -19.94
CA ASP A 39 -24.79 44.35 -19.38
C ASP A 39 -24.66 43.05 -18.56
N TRP A 40 -25.70 42.71 -17.78
CA TRP A 40 -25.75 41.45 -17.05
C TRP A 40 -25.87 40.21 -17.96
N HIS A 41 -26.64 40.32 -19.04
CA HIS A 41 -26.76 39.26 -20.05
C HIS A 41 -25.38 38.97 -20.67
N ASP A 42 -24.66 40.01 -21.08
CA ASP A 42 -23.34 39.89 -21.68
C ASP A 42 -22.30 39.36 -20.67
N PHE A 43 -22.38 39.77 -19.41
CA PHE A 43 -21.57 39.21 -18.33
C PHE A 43 -21.83 37.71 -18.12
N CYS A 44 -23.10 37.30 -18.04
CA CYS A 44 -23.45 35.88 -17.93
C CYS A 44 -22.97 35.08 -19.14
N ALA A 45 -23.09 35.63 -20.35
CA ALA A 45 -22.61 34.98 -21.57
C ALA A 45 -21.08 34.85 -21.58
N ALA A 46 -20.34 35.87 -21.14
CA ALA A 46 -18.89 35.85 -21.06
C ALA A 46 -18.36 34.85 -20.01
N LYS A 47 -19.08 34.69 -18.89
CA LYS A 47 -18.72 33.75 -17.81
C LYS A 47 -19.33 32.35 -17.97
N GLY A 48 -20.16 32.13 -18.99
CA GLY A 48 -20.82 30.84 -19.23
C GLY A 48 -21.92 30.50 -18.22
N LEU A 49 -22.50 31.50 -17.54
CA LEU A 49 -23.48 31.29 -16.47
C LEU A 49 -24.87 30.93 -17.02
N LYS A 50 -25.47 29.85 -16.53
CA LYS A 50 -26.77 29.32 -16.96
C LYS A 50 -27.79 29.23 -15.81
N TYR A 51 -29.07 29.17 -16.16
CA TYR A 51 -30.16 28.91 -15.21
C TYR A 51 -31.28 28.09 -15.86
N ASP A 52 -31.48 26.87 -15.37
CA ASP A 52 -32.38 25.86 -15.93
C ASP A 52 -33.36 25.28 -14.88
N ARG A 53 -33.63 26.01 -13.78
CA ARG A 53 -34.60 25.56 -12.78
C ARG A 53 -36.02 25.56 -13.36
N VAL A 54 -36.74 24.47 -13.12
CA VAL A 54 -38.19 24.41 -13.34
C VAL A 54 -38.91 25.01 -12.13
N HIS A 55 -39.81 25.96 -12.39
CA HIS A 55 -40.64 26.62 -11.39
C HIS A 55 -42.08 26.08 -11.48
N ASP A 56 -42.35 24.98 -10.79
CA ASP A 56 -43.66 24.30 -10.76
C ASP A 56 -44.36 24.36 -9.38
N GLU A 57 -43.66 24.85 -8.36
CA GLU A 57 -44.18 25.07 -7.00
C GLU A 57 -44.64 26.52 -6.78
N GLU A 58 -45.45 26.74 -5.74
CA GLU A 58 -45.85 28.09 -5.30
C GLU A 58 -44.67 28.78 -4.60
N GLU A 59 -44.09 29.81 -5.22
CA GLU A 59 -43.06 30.66 -4.63
C GLU A 59 -43.33 32.16 -4.88
N SER A 60 -42.67 33.03 -4.12
CA SER A 60 -42.81 34.47 -4.33
C SER A 60 -41.95 34.95 -5.51
N LEU A 61 -42.40 36.00 -6.21
CA LEU A 61 -41.62 36.63 -7.28
C LEU A 61 -40.23 37.04 -6.77
N GLN A 62 -40.12 37.54 -5.54
CA GLN A 62 -38.84 37.95 -4.97
C GLN A 62 -37.87 36.76 -4.80
N ASP A 63 -38.38 35.59 -4.37
CA ASP A 63 -37.57 34.39 -4.21
C ASP A 63 -37.12 33.86 -5.58
N MET A 64 -38.03 33.84 -6.55
CA MET A 64 -37.74 33.49 -7.95
C MET A 64 -36.63 34.38 -8.54
N LEU A 65 -36.80 35.71 -8.44
CA LEU A 65 -35.82 36.68 -8.93
C LEU A 65 -34.48 36.56 -8.20
N SER A 66 -34.49 36.28 -6.89
CA SER A 66 -33.28 36.11 -6.09
C SER A 66 -32.52 34.83 -6.49
N ALA A 67 -33.22 33.73 -6.77
CA ALA A 67 -32.61 32.50 -7.25
C ALA A 67 -31.98 32.68 -8.65
N ILE A 68 -32.71 33.31 -9.58
CA ILE A 68 -32.22 33.61 -10.93
C ILE A 68 -30.98 34.53 -10.85
N CYS A 69 -31.05 35.60 -10.04
CA CYS A 69 -29.92 36.51 -9.87
C CYS A 69 -28.71 35.82 -9.26
N ALA A 70 -28.90 34.99 -8.22
CA ALA A 70 -27.81 34.27 -7.57
C ALA A 70 -27.05 33.37 -8.56
N ALA A 71 -27.76 32.70 -9.47
CA ALA A 71 -27.15 31.91 -10.53
C ALA A 71 -26.30 32.76 -11.50
N GLY A 72 -26.66 34.02 -11.74
CA GLY A 72 -25.88 34.95 -12.57
C GLY A 72 -24.90 35.84 -11.80
N ARG A 73 -24.51 35.46 -10.56
CA ARG A 73 -23.66 36.26 -9.65
C ARG A 73 -24.18 37.69 -9.45
N ALA A 74 -25.49 37.85 -9.34
CA ALA A 74 -26.15 39.13 -9.16
C ALA A 74 -27.14 39.10 -8.00
N SER A 75 -27.68 40.27 -7.65
CA SER A 75 -28.82 40.38 -6.73
C SER A 75 -29.87 41.33 -7.28
N PRO A 76 -31.16 41.07 -7.08
CA PRO A 76 -32.22 41.94 -7.59
C PRO A 76 -32.14 43.32 -6.93
N ARG A 77 -32.36 44.37 -7.72
CA ARG A 77 -32.41 45.76 -7.30
C ARG A 77 -33.67 46.41 -7.87
N HIS A 78 -34.37 47.14 -7.02
CA HIS A 78 -35.45 48.02 -7.44
C HIS A 78 -35.14 49.41 -6.88
N ASP A 79 -34.99 50.41 -7.76
CA ASP A 79 -34.62 51.78 -7.37
C ASP A 79 -35.83 52.63 -6.92
N GLY A 80 -37.02 52.04 -6.95
CA GLY A 80 -38.29 52.70 -6.65
C GLY A 80 -39.14 53.00 -7.89
N LEU A 81 -38.54 52.94 -9.08
CA LEU A 81 -39.19 53.18 -10.38
C LEU A 81 -38.89 52.06 -11.39
N ARG A 82 -37.68 51.50 -11.37
CA ARG A 82 -37.20 50.50 -12.31
C ARG A 82 -36.58 49.29 -11.61
N TRP A 83 -36.82 48.14 -12.22
CA TRP A 83 -36.15 46.88 -11.92
C TRP A 83 -34.80 46.80 -12.62
N GLY A 84 -33.77 46.41 -11.86
CA GLY A 84 -32.41 46.17 -12.34
C GLY A 84 -31.72 45.11 -11.49
N VAL A 85 -30.41 44.95 -11.68
CA VAL A 85 -29.62 43.89 -11.04
C VAL A 85 -28.25 44.40 -10.60
N VAL A 86 -27.81 44.06 -9.40
CA VAL A 86 -26.46 44.39 -8.92
C VAL A 86 -25.55 43.19 -9.16
N ILE A 87 -24.64 43.31 -10.13
CA ILE A 87 -23.70 42.25 -10.55
C ILE A 87 -22.47 42.23 -9.64
N ASP A 88 -22.13 41.08 -9.07
CA ASP A 88 -20.89 40.85 -8.32
C ASP A 88 -19.69 40.60 -9.25
N ARG A 89 -19.10 41.70 -9.74
CA ARG A 89 -17.85 41.71 -10.51
C ARG A 89 -16.83 42.69 -9.93
N PRO A 90 -15.53 42.51 -10.20
CA PRO A 90 -14.50 43.51 -9.90
C PRO A 90 -14.79 44.82 -10.63
N GLN A 91 -14.68 45.95 -9.93
CA GLN A 91 -14.87 47.28 -10.50
C GLN A 91 -13.55 48.05 -10.49
N ALA A 92 -13.18 48.63 -11.64
CA ALA A 92 -12.00 49.47 -11.73
C ALA A 92 -12.21 50.85 -11.08
N LEU A 93 -13.45 51.34 -11.09
CA LEU A 93 -13.81 52.65 -10.56
C LEU A 93 -14.25 52.53 -9.09
N ALA A 94 -13.60 53.29 -8.20
CA ALA A 94 -14.10 53.49 -6.84
C ALA A 94 -15.07 54.69 -6.82
N VAL A 95 -16.34 54.43 -6.50
CA VAL A 95 -17.50 55.34 -6.54
C VAL A 95 -17.61 56.23 -5.30
N ASP A 96 -17.03 55.83 -4.16
CA ASP A 96 -16.83 56.73 -3.00
C ASP A 96 -15.55 56.44 -2.19
N HIS A 97 -15.10 57.40 -1.38
CA HIS A 97 -14.02 57.23 -0.40
C HIS A 97 -14.61 57.39 1.00
N ILE A 98 -14.49 56.38 1.86
CA ILE A 98 -15.05 56.39 3.21
C ILE A 98 -13.91 56.41 4.23
N SER A 99 -13.98 57.34 5.17
CA SER A 99 -12.96 57.59 6.19
C SER A 99 -13.58 58.17 7.47
N PRO A 100 -12.84 58.24 8.58
CA PRO A 100 -13.30 58.92 9.80
C PRO A 100 -13.64 60.41 9.63
N ARG A 101 -13.33 61.02 8.46
CA ARG A 101 -13.63 62.43 8.16
C ARG A 101 -15.01 62.66 7.54
N ASN A 102 -15.60 61.62 6.95
CA ASN A 102 -16.91 61.68 6.30
C ASN A 102 -17.87 60.56 6.75
N SER A 103 -17.44 59.76 7.71
CA SER A 103 -18.27 58.74 8.35
C SER A 103 -17.91 58.62 9.83
N ASP A 104 -18.89 58.25 10.63
CA ASP A 104 -18.81 58.04 12.06
C ASP A 104 -19.14 56.57 12.41
N GLU A 105 -18.93 56.18 13.67
CA GLU A 105 -19.26 54.85 14.21
C GLU A 105 -18.79 53.66 13.35
N PHE A 106 -17.55 53.75 12.84
CA PHE A 106 -16.95 52.62 12.15
C PHE A 106 -16.81 51.42 13.09
N SER A 107 -17.31 50.27 12.64
CA SER A 107 -17.17 48.99 13.33
C SER A 107 -16.74 47.93 12.33
N TRP A 108 -15.89 47.02 12.80
CA TRP A 108 -15.43 45.86 12.05
C TRP A 108 -15.66 44.61 12.89
N SER A 109 -16.19 43.58 12.23
CA SER A 109 -16.28 42.25 12.80
C SER A 109 -15.75 41.23 11.79
N ARG A 110 -15.01 40.26 12.29
CA ARG A 110 -14.55 39.11 11.52
C ARG A 110 -15.31 37.89 11.96
N ASN A 111 -15.92 37.18 11.02
CA ASN A 111 -16.49 35.87 11.29
C ASN A 111 -15.40 34.81 11.19
N TYR A 112 -15.16 34.09 12.29
CA TYR A 112 -14.28 32.92 12.29
C TYR A 112 -15.18 31.69 12.17
N PHE A 113 -15.01 30.95 11.08
CA PHE A 113 -15.67 29.67 10.88
C PHE A 113 -14.59 28.59 10.73
N ASP A 114 -14.98 27.36 11.04
CA ASP A 114 -14.16 26.17 10.78
C ASP A 114 -14.61 25.62 9.42
N PRO A 115 -13.77 25.66 8.37
CA PRO A 115 -14.19 25.20 7.05
C PRO A 115 -14.42 23.69 7.04
N PRO A 116 -15.49 23.20 6.39
CA PRO A 116 -15.61 21.77 6.10
C PRO A 116 -14.53 21.33 5.09
N ASP A 117 -14.30 20.02 4.98
CA ASP A 117 -13.37 19.45 4.00
C ASP A 117 -13.85 19.68 2.55
N GLY A 118 -15.16 19.89 2.37
CA GLY A 118 -15.77 20.23 1.08
C GLY A 118 -17.26 20.54 1.15
N PHE A 119 -17.80 21.03 0.04
CA PHE A 119 -19.24 21.20 -0.16
C PHE A 119 -19.80 20.04 -0.97
N ARG A 120 -20.96 19.52 -0.54
CA ARG A 120 -21.77 18.57 -1.30
C ARG A 120 -22.94 19.31 -1.94
N VAL A 121 -22.99 19.31 -3.27
CA VAL A 121 -24.03 19.98 -4.05
C VAL A 121 -24.89 18.92 -4.74
N THR A 122 -26.18 18.91 -4.42
CA THR A 122 -27.19 18.10 -5.13
C THR A 122 -27.73 18.89 -6.32
N PHE A 123 -27.73 18.30 -7.52
CA PHE A 123 -28.20 18.96 -8.74
C PHE A 123 -28.78 17.95 -9.74
N PHE A 124 -29.39 18.45 -10.83
CA PHE A 124 -29.82 17.62 -11.95
C PHE A 124 -28.78 17.70 -13.06
N ASP A 125 -28.16 16.57 -13.39
CA ASP A 125 -27.02 16.54 -14.32
C ASP A 125 -27.49 16.51 -15.78
N GLU A 126 -27.30 17.62 -16.50
CA GLU A 126 -27.64 17.68 -17.93
C GLU A 126 -26.84 16.68 -18.78
N THR A 127 -25.61 16.34 -18.38
CA THR A 127 -24.75 15.40 -19.11
C THR A 127 -25.22 13.95 -18.97
N ASN A 128 -25.93 13.64 -17.87
CA ASN A 128 -26.53 12.34 -17.59
C ASN A 128 -28.07 12.38 -17.63
N GLY A 129 -28.63 12.97 -18.68
CA GLY A 129 -30.07 12.88 -18.94
C GLY A 129 -30.98 13.56 -17.90
N TRP A 130 -30.46 14.53 -17.16
CA TRP A 130 -31.14 15.28 -16.08
C TRP A 130 -31.49 14.41 -14.86
N GLU A 131 -30.76 13.33 -14.63
CA GLU A 131 -30.87 12.55 -13.39
C GLU A 131 -30.31 13.34 -12.19
N GLN A 132 -30.85 13.07 -11.00
CA GLN A 132 -30.36 13.71 -9.77
C GLN A 132 -28.98 13.14 -9.43
N ALA A 133 -27.99 14.02 -9.31
CA ALA A 133 -26.61 13.71 -8.98
C ALA A 133 -26.11 14.54 -7.78
N GLU A 134 -25.03 14.08 -7.16
CA GLU A 134 -24.32 14.81 -6.11
C GLU A 134 -22.87 15.02 -6.52
N ARG A 135 -22.41 16.27 -6.51
CA ARG A 135 -21.00 16.61 -6.70
C ARG A 135 -20.40 17.07 -5.38
N VAL A 136 -19.33 16.40 -4.95
CA VAL A 136 -18.53 16.84 -3.80
C VAL A 136 -17.37 17.68 -4.32
N VAL A 137 -17.29 18.92 -3.86
CA VAL A 137 -16.24 19.88 -4.22
C VAL A 137 -15.35 20.08 -3.00
N PRO A 138 -14.06 19.71 -3.04
CA PRO A 138 -13.15 19.88 -1.91
C PRO A 138 -12.87 21.36 -1.63
N TRP A 139 -12.56 21.68 -0.38
CA TRP A 139 -12.13 23.02 0.01
C TRP A 139 -10.82 23.41 -0.70
N PRO A 140 -10.62 24.68 -1.12
CA PRO A 140 -9.39 25.09 -1.81
C PRO A 140 -8.15 24.82 -0.96
N GLY A 141 -7.24 24.00 -1.48
CA GLY A 141 -6.00 23.60 -0.78
C GLY A 141 -6.14 22.39 0.15
N HIS A 142 -7.32 21.75 0.24
CA HIS A 142 -7.48 20.48 0.96
C HIS A 142 -6.71 19.36 0.27
N VAL A 143 -5.97 18.58 1.06
CA VAL A 143 -5.20 17.42 0.60
C VAL A 143 -5.47 16.26 1.55
N GLY A 144 -6.17 15.23 1.07
CA GLY A 144 -6.54 14.06 1.86
C GLY A 144 -7.97 13.60 1.59
N PRO A 145 -8.45 12.59 2.32
CA PRO A 145 -9.85 12.17 2.26
C PRO A 145 -10.78 13.32 2.71
N ILE A 146 -12.01 13.34 2.19
CA ILE A 146 -13.06 14.30 2.56
C ILE A 146 -13.99 13.61 3.55
N ASP A 147 -13.82 13.86 4.84
CA ASP A 147 -14.59 13.20 5.91
C ASP A 147 -15.78 14.06 6.36
N LEU A 148 -15.63 15.39 6.33
CA LEU A 148 -16.64 16.37 6.74
C LEU A 148 -17.12 17.22 5.56
N THR A 149 -18.35 16.97 5.12
CA THR A 149 -19.00 17.74 4.04
C THR A 149 -20.20 18.53 4.53
N GLU A 150 -20.37 19.77 4.05
CA GLU A 150 -21.61 20.55 4.22
C GLU A 150 -22.43 20.59 2.93
N ALA A 151 -23.75 20.59 3.04
CA ALA A 151 -24.63 20.71 1.89
C ALA A 151 -24.70 22.16 1.40
N LEU A 152 -24.48 22.37 0.11
CA LEU A 152 -24.62 23.67 -0.54
C LEU A 152 -25.67 23.58 -1.65
N GLU A 153 -26.76 24.35 -1.50
CA GLU A 153 -27.84 24.38 -2.46
C GLU A 153 -27.56 25.41 -3.57
N MET A 154 -27.62 24.96 -4.82
CA MET A 154 -27.43 25.80 -6.01
C MET A 154 -28.60 25.63 -6.98
N PRO A 155 -29.75 26.26 -6.71
CA PRO A 155 -30.94 26.07 -7.53
C PRO A 155 -30.71 26.52 -8.98
N GLY A 156 -31.11 25.67 -9.92
CA GLY A 156 -31.10 25.97 -11.36
C GLY A 156 -29.77 25.79 -12.08
N LYS A 157 -28.73 25.31 -11.41
CA LYS A 157 -27.48 24.88 -12.04
C LYS A 157 -27.57 23.40 -12.39
N THR A 158 -27.27 23.05 -13.64
CA THR A 158 -27.32 21.67 -14.14
C THR A 158 -26.03 21.21 -14.81
N ASP A 159 -25.12 22.14 -15.05
CA ASP A 159 -23.80 21.87 -15.59
C ASP A 159 -22.83 21.53 -14.44
N PRO A 160 -22.25 20.32 -14.40
CA PRO A 160 -21.41 19.88 -13.31
C PRO A 160 -20.15 20.74 -13.15
N ASP A 161 -19.58 21.26 -14.24
CA ASP A 161 -18.37 22.08 -14.20
C ASP A 161 -18.67 23.47 -13.65
N GLU A 162 -19.81 24.04 -14.05
CA GLU A 162 -20.33 25.30 -13.51
C GLU A 162 -20.55 25.20 -11.99
N ILE A 163 -21.07 24.08 -11.50
CA ILE A 163 -21.27 23.84 -10.06
C ILE A 163 -19.93 23.82 -9.32
N ALA A 164 -18.90 23.18 -9.87
CA ALA A 164 -17.58 23.16 -9.26
C ALA A 164 -17.00 24.58 -9.16
N ILE A 165 -17.17 25.40 -10.20
CA ILE A 165 -16.73 26.79 -10.26
C ILE A 165 -17.45 27.62 -9.19
N GLU A 166 -18.78 27.57 -9.14
CA GLU A 166 -19.57 28.38 -8.20
C GLU A 166 -19.41 27.92 -6.74
N ALA A 167 -19.28 26.62 -6.48
CA ALA A 167 -19.00 26.10 -5.14
C ALA A 167 -17.64 26.57 -4.63
N THR A 168 -16.62 26.52 -5.49
CA THR A 168 -15.28 27.03 -5.19
C THR A 168 -15.31 28.55 -4.98
N ARG A 169 -16.09 29.29 -5.77
CA ARG A 169 -16.28 30.74 -5.58
C ARG A 169 -16.83 31.03 -4.20
N ARG A 170 -17.84 30.27 -3.77
CA ARG A 170 -18.44 30.42 -2.43
C ARG A 170 -17.43 30.18 -1.30
N MET A 171 -16.54 29.22 -1.47
CA MET A 171 -15.44 28.97 -0.52
C MET A 171 -14.47 30.16 -0.48
N TYR A 172 -14.08 30.70 -1.64
CA TYR A 172 -13.24 31.89 -1.71
C TYR A 172 -13.90 33.15 -1.14
N GLU A 173 -15.22 33.33 -1.28
CA GLU A 173 -15.95 34.41 -0.60
C GLU A 173 -15.81 34.30 0.92
N LEU A 174 -15.87 33.09 1.48
CA LEU A 174 -15.70 32.88 2.92
C LEU A 174 -14.25 33.12 3.38
N ILE A 175 -13.26 32.80 2.55
CA ILE A 175 -11.83 33.01 2.84
C ILE A 175 -11.43 34.48 2.72
N TRP A 176 -11.83 35.15 1.64
CA TRP A 176 -11.36 36.49 1.27
C TRP A 176 -12.31 37.62 1.67
N ARG A 177 -13.59 37.31 1.98
CA ARG A 177 -14.55 38.27 2.54
C ARG A 177 -15.09 37.85 3.94
N PRO A 178 -14.23 37.45 4.91
CA PRO A 178 -14.67 37.09 6.26
C PRO A 178 -15.06 38.32 7.11
N ASP A 179 -14.64 39.51 6.64
CA ASP A 179 -14.73 40.77 7.35
C ASP A 179 -15.99 41.54 6.94
N GLN A 180 -16.78 41.95 7.92
CA GLN A 180 -17.92 42.84 7.76
C GLN A 180 -17.58 44.20 8.36
N PHE A 181 -17.76 45.24 7.56
CA PHE A 181 -17.48 46.62 7.92
C PHE A 181 -18.78 47.42 7.94
N THR A 182 -19.00 48.20 8.99
CA THR A 182 -20.13 49.12 9.07
C THR A 182 -19.64 50.53 9.35
N ALA A 183 -20.22 51.53 8.69
CA ALA A 183 -19.93 52.94 8.96
C ALA A 183 -21.19 53.78 8.75
N ILE A 184 -21.36 54.84 9.54
CA ILE A 184 -22.48 55.78 9.39
C ILE A 184 -22.00 56.97 8.58
N GLN A 185 -22.53 57.14 7.37
CA GLN A 185 -22.22 58.31 6.54
C GLN A 185 -23.33 59.35 6.73
N GLY A 186 -22.96 60.56 7.16
CA GLY A 186 -23.88 61.68 7.30
C GLY A 186 -23.98 62.52 6.02
N GLY A 187 -25.19 62.98 5.66
CA GLY A 187 -25.41 63.95 4.60
C GLY A 187 -26.50 63.57 3.61
N ALA A 188 -27.16 64.58 3.03
CA ALA A 188 -28.30 64.39 2.13
C ALA A 188 -27.93 63.95 0.70
N ALA A 189 -26.67 64.14 0.29
CA ALA A 189 -26.18 63.76 -1.03
C ALA A 189 -25.11 62.67 -0.88
N ARG A 190 -25.42 61.48 -1.39
CA ARG A 190 -24.54 60.32 -1.37
C ARG A 190 -24.44 59.74 -2.76
N VAL A 191 -23.21 59.51 -3.21
CA VAL A 191 -22.90 59.00 -4.55
C VAL A 191 -22.91 57.47 -4.58
N ALA A 192 -22.38 56.80 -3.56
CA ALA A 192 -22.35 55.33 -3.50
C ALA A 192 -23.74 54.71 -3.28
N THR A 193 -24.06 53.70 -4.09
CA THR A 193 -25.27 52.89 -3.99
C THR A 193 -24.94 51.42 -3.70
N ARG A 194 -25.98 50.60 -3.47
CA ARG A 194 -25.81 49.17 -3.22
C ARG A 194 -25.15 48.52 -4.43
N GLY A 195 -24.02 47.86 -4.21
CA GLY A 195 -23.22 47.21 -5.24
C GLY A 195 -21.94 47.94 -5.64
N ASP A 196 -21.81 49.21 -5.29
CA ASP A 196 -20.68 50.02 -5.72
C ASP A 196 -19.42 49.73 -4.90
N GLN A 197 -18.27 49.84 -5.56
CA GLN A 197 -16.96 49.77 -4.90
C GLN A 197 -16.58 51.13 -4.31
N VAL A 198 -16.15 51.14 -3.05
CA VAL A 198 -15.69 52.31 -2.30
C VAL A 198 -14.29 52.04 -1.72
N MET A 199 -13.54 53.09 -1.41
CA MET A 199 -12.22 52.96 -0.77
C MET A 199 -12.31 53.34 0.69
N GLY A 200 -12.09 52.39 1.59
CA GLY A 200 -12.05 52.59 3.03
C GLY A 200 -10.65 52.96 3.52
N SER A 201 -10.53 54.01 4.31
CA SER A 201 -9.29 54.36 5.04
C SER A 201 -9.63 54.69 6.49
N PHE A 202 -9.51 53.69 7.37
CA PHE A 202 -9.80 53.82 8.79
C PHE A 202 -8.55 53.54 9.63
N ASP A 203 -8.35 54.30 10.70
CA ASP A 203 -7.22 54.22 11.63
C ASP A 203 -7.19 52.92 12.46
N THR A 204 -8.34 52.25 12.58
CA THR A 204 -8.53 50.97 13.26
C THR A 204 -8.12 49.75 12.42
N LEU A 205 -8.02 49.88 11.09
CA LEU A 205 -7.54 48.83 10.18
C LEU A 205 -6.00 48.71 10.20
N ASP A 206 -5.30 49.85 10.22
CA ASP A 206 -3.85 49.95 10.40
C ASP A 206 -3.52 51.36 10.91
N ARG A 207 -2.75 51.47 12.01
CA ARG A 207 -2.38 52.75 12.64
C ARG A 207 -1.45 53.61 11.76
N THR A 208 -1.04 53.10 10.59
CA THR A 208 -0.18 53.79 9.63
C THR A 208 -0.91 54.59 8.55
N GLN A 209 -2.24 54.44 8.41
CA GLN A 209 -3.05 55.22 7.46
C GLN A 209 -3.62 56.49 8.10
N VAL A 210 -3.52 57.62 7.39
CA VAL A 210 -4.00 58.93 7.82
C VAL A 210 -4.93 59.52 6.77
N ALA A 211 -6.18 59.82 7.15
CA ALA A 211 -7.13 60.57 6.32
C ALA A 211 -7.07 62.06 6.65
N ALA A 212 -6.85 62.89 5.64
CA ALA A 212 -6.64 64.34 5.78
C ALA A 212 -7.35 65.11 4.65
N ARG A 213 -7.46 66.43 4.80
CA ARG A 213 -7.91 67.35 3.75
C ARG A 213 -6.77 68.20 3.24
N VAL A 214 -6.77 68.48 1.94
CA VAL A 214 -5.77 69.33 1.30
C VAL A 214 -6.05 70.79 1.63
N VAL A 215 -5.10 71.44 2.29
CA VAL A 215 -5.18 72.86 2.66
C VAL A 215 -4.61 73.75 1.57
N GLU A 216 -3.50 73.33 0.97
CA GLU A 216 -2.80 74.10 -0.06
C GLU A 216 -2.03 73.17 -1.01
N VAL A 217 -1.98 73.54 -2.29
CA VAL A 217 -1.16 72.88 -3.31
C VAL A 217 -0.32 73.94 -4.03
N SER A 218 1.00 73.79 -3.99
CA SER A 218 1.95 74.72 -4.61
C SER A 218 3.01 73.96 -5.41
N GLY A 219 2.86 73.90 -6.73
CA GLY A 219 3.69 73.06 -7.59
C GLY A 219 3.47 71.58 -7.28
N THR A 220 4.51 70.86 -6.84
CA THR A 220 4.41 69.47 -6.38
C THR A 220 4.27 69.34 -4.86
N LEU A 221 4.31 70.46 -4.11
CA LEU A 221 4.15 70.48 -2.66
C LEU A 221 2.65 70.45 -2.32
N VAL A 222 2.24 69.47 -1.50
CA VAL A 222 0.89 69.34 -0.96
C VAL A 222 0.95 69.54 0.56
N VAL A 223 0.06 70.36 1.10
CA VAL A 223 -0.07 70.63 2.54
C VAL A 223 -1.39 70.07 3.06
N LEU A 224 -1.32 69.28 4.13
CA LEU A 224 -2.46 68.65 4.78
C LEU A 224 -2.89 69.37 6.07
N ASP A 225 -4.16 69.19 6.43
CA ASP A 225 -4.71 69.68 7.69
C ASP A 225 -4.21 68.87 8.92
N GLU A 226 -3.71 67.66 8.70
CA GLU A 226 -3.20 66.73 9.72
C GLU A 226 -1.67 66.49 9.60
N GLU A 227 -1.04 66.06 10.69
CA GLU A 227 0.36 65.60 10.68
C GLU A 227 0.47 64.15 10.22
N VAL A 228 1.41 63.88 9.31
CA VAL A 228 1.73 62.53 8.82
C VAL A 228 3.15 62.15 9.22
N ILE A 229 3.35 60.87 9.56
CA ILE A 229 4.65 60.34 9.96
C ILE A 229 5.22 59.48 8.84
N MET A 230 6.41 59.84 8.37
CA MET A 230 7.16 59.09 7.36
C MET A 230 8.40 58.44 7.99
N GLU A 231 8.57 57.15 7.74
CA GLU A 231 9.75 56.37 8.15
C GLU A 231 10.82 56.35 7.05
N ASP A 232 12.09 56.32 7.43
CA ASP A 232 13.19 56.21 6.48
C ASP A 232 13.18 54.83 5.80
N GLY A 233 13.39 54.80 4.48
CA GLY A 233 13.36 53.58 3.68
C GLY A 233 11.98 53.02 3.30
N ALA A 234 10.88 53.62 3.76
CA ALA A 234 9.52 53.23 3.35
C ALA A 234 8.98 54.13 2.21
N ALA A 235 8.29 53.55 1.22
CA ALA A 235 7.60 54.31 0.19
C ALA A 235 6.20 54.73 0.68
N TYR A 236 5.77 55.95 0.38
CA TYR A 236 4.45 56.48 0.74
C TYR A 236 3.69 56.96 -0.50
N ALA A 237 2.37 56.95 -0.43
CA ALA A 237 1.48 57.42 -1.49
C ALA A 237 0.26 58.14 -0.89
N ILE A 238 -0.37 58.98 -1.72
CA ILE A 238 -1.71 59.52 -1.44
C ILE A 238 -2.72 59.00 -2.44
N ARG A 239 -3.93 58.74 -1.97
CA ARG A 239 -5.10 58.43 -2.81
C ARG A 239 -6.14 59.52 -2.64
N PHE A 240 -6.67 60.03 -3.75
CA PHE A 240 -7.65 61.11 -3.76
C PHE A 240 -8.58 61.01 -4.97
N ARG A 241 -9.64 61.81 -4.99
CA ARG A 241 -10.55 61.91 -6.12
C ARG A 241 -10.22 63.11 -6.98
N GLN A 242 -10.24 62.90 -8.29
CA GLN A 242 -10.10 63.95 -9.27
C GLN A 242 -11.38 64.00 -10.12
N TYR A 243 -11.97 65.18 -10.20
CA TYR A 243 -13.15 65.45 -11.00
C TYR A 243 -12.72 66.15 -12.29
N ALA A 244 -13.24 65.71 -13.44
CA ALA A 244 -12.88 66.29 -14.73
C ALA A 244 -13.47 67.70 -14.91
N ASP A 245 -14.68 67.93 -14.41
CA ASP A 245 -15.43 69.18 -14.43
C ASP A 245 -16.49 69.21 -13.30
N ASN A 246 -17.30 70.28 -13.26
CA ASN A 246 -18.38 70.43 -12.26
C ASN A 246 -19.62 69.56 -12.53
N GLU A 247 -19.67 68.84 -13.65
CA GLU A 247 -20.77 67.94 -14.02
C GLU A 247 -20.43 66.48 -13.64
N ASP A 248 -19.13 66.15 -13.52
CA ASP A 248 -18.64 64.89 -12.97
C ASP A 248 -18.83 64.81 -11.44
N VAL A 249 -19.90 64.14 -11.01
CA VAL A 249 -20.22 63.92 -9.60
C VAL A 249 -19.58 62.66 -9.00
N ILE A 250 -18.96 61.80 -9.82
CA ILE A 250 -18.41 60.51 -9.38
C ILE A 250 -16.89 60.63 -9.16
N GLY A 251 -16.19 61.29 -10.09
CA GLY A 251 -14.75 61.48 -10.07
C GLY A 251 -13.96 60.19 -10.30
N THR A 252 -12.69 60.34 -10.67
CA THR A 252 -11.74 59.23 -10.79
C THR A 252 -10.86 59.15 -9.54
N SER A 253 -10.69 57.95 -8.98
CA SER A 253 -9.76 57.75 -7.87
C SER A 253 -8.33 57.60 -8.39
N VAL A 254 -7.44 58.50 -7.97
CA VAL A 254 -6.04 58.55 -8.41
C VAL A 254 -5.10 58.24 -7.24
N LEU A 255 -4.02 57.50 -7.53
CA LEU A 255 -2.91 57.22 -6.62
C LEU A 255 -1.67 58.02 -7.05
N ALA A 256 -1.13 58.85 -6.16
CA ALA A 256 0.06 59.66 -6.40
C ALA A 256 1.20 59.30 -5.45
N ASP A 257 2.41 59.13 -5.99
CA ASP A 257 3.60 58.76 -5.22
C ASP A 257 4.15 59.97 -4.43
N VAL A 258 4.39 59.78 -3.14
CA VAL A 258 5.01 60.81 -2.29
C VAL A 258 6.53 60.62 -2.28
N ARG A 259 7.29 61.72 -2.30
CA ARG A 259 8.72 61.70 -1.99
C ARG A 259 8.90 61.61 -0.48
N THR A 260 9.24 60.42 0.01
CA THR A 260 9.45 60.18 1.44
C THR A 260 10.57 61.06 2.00
N VAL A 261 10.26 61.78 3.08
CA VAL A 261 11.24 62.48 3.93
C VAL A 261 10.95 62.04 5.35
N ALA A 262 11.91 61.37 6.00
CA ALA A 262 11.68 60.81 7.33
C ALA A 262 11.37 61.91 8.37
N GLY A 263 10.35 61.68 9.20
CA GLY A 263 9.89 62.60 10.24
C GLY A 263 8.37 62.83 10.22
N THR A 264 7.90 63.61 11.20
CA THR A 264 6.52 64.08 11.27
C THR A 264 6.41 65.40 10.50
N THR A 265 5.60 65.44 9.45
CA THR A 265 5.39 66.66 8.65
C THR A 265 3.92 66.81 8.27
N ARG A 266 3.51 68.04 7.94
CA ARG A 266 2.20 68.35 7.34
C ARG A 266 2.27 68.60 5.84
N SER A 267 3.48 68.55 5.30
CA SER A 267 3.74 68.85 3.90
C SER A 267 4.74 67.86 3.33
N PHE A 268 4.52 67.50 2.08
CA PHE A 268 5.38 66.62 1.31
C PHE A 268 5.29 66.99 -0.17
N THR A 269 6.28 66.57 -0.94
CA THR A 269 6.29 66.76 -2.39
C THR A 269 5.92 65.46 -3.09
N LEU A 270 5.01 65.51 -4.05
CA LEU A 270 4.74 64.39 -4.95
C LEU A 270 5.91 64.17 -5.92
N LYS A 271 6.09 62.92 -6.37
CA LYS A 271 7.05 62.61 -7.44
C LYS A 271 6.63 63.30 -8.74
N THR A 272 7.63 63.65 -9.56
CA THR A 272 7.41 64.30 -10.85
C THR A 272 6.60 63.38 -11.77
N GLY A 273 5.44 63.85 -12.24
CA GLY A 273 4.55 63.10 -13.14
C GLY A 273 3.31 62.50 -12.49
N SER A 274 3.10 62.66 -11.18
CA SER A 274 1.84 62.29 -10.51
C SER A 274 0.79 63.41 -10.59
N ASP A 275 -0.49 63.05 -10.69
CA ASP A 275 -1.60 63.99 -10.65
C ASP A 275 -1.69 64.69 -9.28
N LEU A 276 -2.24 65.91 -9.29
CA LEU A 276 -2.34 66.77 -8.11
C LEU A 276 -3.79 66.80 -7.58
N PRO A 277 -4.01 66.69 -6.26
CA PRO A 277 -5.34 66.85 -5.68
C PRO A 277 -5.81 68.31 -5.73
N ALA A 278 -7.12 68.55 -5.73
CA ALA A 278 -7.68 69.89 -5.57
C ALA A 278 -7.70 70.33 -4.09
N VAL A 279 -7.71 71.64 -3.85
CA VAL A 279 -7.79 72.19 -2.49
C VAL A 279 -9.16 71.88 -1.88
N GLY A 280 -9.17 71.37 -0.64
CA GLY A 280 -10.37 70.96 0.09
C GLY A 280 -10.75 69.48 -0.04
N GLU A 281 -10.14 68.76 -0.99
CA GLU A 281 -10.40 67.35 -1.25
C GLU A 281 -9.93 66.45 -0.11
N LEU A 282 -10.66 65.35 0.07
CA LEU A 282 -10.30 64.28 1.01
C LEU A 282 -9.18 63.43 0.40
N VAL A 283 -8.14 63.18 1.18
CA VAL A 283 -7.00 62.36 0.76
C VAL A 283 -6.69 61.30 1.81
N HIS A 284 -6.34 60.11 1.33
CA HIS A 284 -5.82 59.02 2.16
C HIS A 284 -4.31 58.95 2.00
N PHE A 285 -3.56 59.13 3.08
CA PHE A 285 -2.10 59.04 3.13
C PHE A 285 -1.69 57.74 3.82
N GLY A 286 -0.74 57.01 3.25
CA GLY A 286 -0.22 55.77 3.86
C GLY A 286 1.05 55.27 3.20
N LYS A 287 1.63 54.19 3.74
CA LYS A 287 2.73 53.48 3.07
C LYS A 287 2.20 52.94 1.73
N LYS A 288 3.03 52.96 0.69
CA LYS A 288 2.70 52.41 -0.63
C LYS A 288 2.33 50.92 -0.58
N SER A 289 2.78 50.21 0.46
CA SER A 289 2.43 48.81 0.74
C SER A 289 1.18 48.62 1.61
N SER A 290 0.66 49.69 2.22
CA SER A 290 -0.57 49.70 3.01
C SER A 290 -1.63 50.50 2.25
N GLU A 291 -2.26 49.90 1.25
CA GLU A 291 -3.28 50.56 0.44
C GLU A 291 -4.59 50.77 1.24
N SER A 292 -5.34 51.83 0.91
CA SER A 292 -6.75 51.94 1.30
C SER A 292 -7.48 50.68 0.86
N LEU A 293 -8.31 50.12 1.73
CA LEU A 293 -8.99 48.87 1.48
C LEU A 293 -10.15 49.09 0.48
N ALA A 294 -10.13 48.37 -0.63
CA ALA A 294 -11.26 48.34 -1.55
C ALA A 294 -12.42 47.57 -0.89
N LEU A 295 -13.51 48.28 -0.63
CA LEU A 295 -14.73 47.77 -0.02
C LEU A 295 -15.88 47.81 -1.03
N ARG A 296 -16.84 46.92 -0.86
CA ARG A 296 -18.07 46.86 -1.67
C ARG A 296 -19.27 47.06 -0.78
N VAL A 297 -20.18 47.94 -1.19
CA VAL A 297 -21.41 48.24 -0.42
C VAL A 297 -22.43 47.11 -0.63
N ARG A 298 -22.69 46.31 0.42
CA ARG A 298 -23.63 45.18 0.41
C ARG A 298 -25.06 45.63 0.68
N ASN A 299 -25.23 46.48 1.68
CA ASN A 299 -26.53 47.00 2.08
C ASN A 299 -26.38 48.44 2.59
N ILE A 300 -27.47 49.20 2.48
CA ILE A 300 -27.58 50.54 3.02
C ILE A 300 -28.87 50.59 3.82
N GLU A 301 -28.77 50.91 5.10
CA GLU A 301 -29.92 51.15 5.95
C GLU A 301 -30.11 52.65 6.18
N PRO A 302 -31.33 53.20 6.00
CA PRO A 302 -31.59 54.59 6.32
C PRO A 302 -31.54 54.79 7.84
N GLY A 303 -30.74 55.75 8.29
CA GLY A 303 -30.65 56.15 9.69
C GLY A 303 -31.49 57.39 10.01
N GLU A 304 -31.37 57.87 11.24
CA GLU A 304 -31.94 59.16 11.67
C GLU A 304 -31.08 60.33 11.14
N ASP A 305 -31.61 61.56 11.14
CA ASP A 305 -30.88 62.80 10.79
C ASP A 305 -30.16 62.81 9.42
N PHE A 306 -30.77 62.23 8.37
CA PHE A 306 -30.15 62.12 7.04
C PHE A 306 -28.81 61.37 7.06
N SER A 307 -28.67 60.40 7.95
CA SER A 307 -27.55 59.44 7.94
C SER A 307 -27.92 58.15 7.23
N ALA A 308 -26.92 57.44 6.74
CA ALA A 308 -27.06 56.11 6.17
C ALA A 308 -26.01 55.17 6.77
N VAL A 309 -26.47 54.01 7.26
CA VAL A 309 -25.58 52.96 7.73
C VAL A 309 -25.14 52.12 6.52
N LEU A 310 -23.87 52.22 6.18
CA LEU A 310 -23.25 51.46 5.11
C LEU A 310 -22.78 50.12 5.66
N HIS A 311 -23.29 49.03 5.10
CA HIS A 311 -22.79 47.67 5.34
C HIS A 311 -21.89 47.29 4.17
N MET A 312 -20.61 47.05 4.46
CA MET A 312 -19.56 46.85 3.47
C MET A 312 -18.80 45.56 3.71
N VAL A 313 -18.26 44.99 2.64
CA VAL A 313 -17.39 43.80 2.65
C VAL A 313 -16.15 44.08 1.81
N ALA A 314 -15.08 43.30 1.96
CA ALA A 314 -13.92 43.42 1.07
C ALA A 314 -14.34 43.18 -0.40
N ALA A 315 -13.85 43.99 -1.33
CA ALA A 315 -14.12 43.81 -2.76
C ALA A 315 -13.50 42.48 -3.26
N ALA A 316 -12.28 42.17 -2.81
CA ALA A 316 -11.55 40.93 -3.06
C ALA A 316 -11.55 40.50 -4.55
N PRO A 317 -10.97 41.31 -5.47
CA PRO A 317 -10.89 40.97 -6.90
C PRO A 317 -10.14 39.66 -7.17
N GLU A 318 -9.28 39.22 -6.24
CA GLU A 318 -8.54 37.96 -6.31
C GLU A 318 -9.46 36.74 -6.42
N ILE A 319 -10.69 36.82 -5.91
CA ILE A 319 -11.68 35.74 -6.03
C ILE A 319 -11.97 35.46 -7.51
N ASP A 320 -12.24 36.51 -8.30
CA ASP A 320 -12.55 36.37 -9.71
C ASP A 320 -11.32 35.91 -10.51
N GLU A 321 -10.12 36.37 -10.16
CA GLU A 321 -8.87 35.90 -10.79
C GLU A 321 -8.61 34.40 -10.54
N LEU A 322 -8.79 33.95 -9.29
CA LEU A 322 -8.62 32.55 -8.92
C LEU A 322 -9.67 31.65 -9.58
N ILE A 323 -10.90 32.15 -9.71
CA ILE A 323 -12.00 31.42 -10.33
C ILE A 323 -11.86 31.36 -11.85
N ASP A 324 -11.38 32.43 -12.50
CA ASP A 324 -11.11 32.43 -13.94
C ASP A 324 -9.95 31.49 -14.31
N ALA A 325 -9.00 31.27 -13.38
CA ALA A 325 -7.92 30.32 -13.53
C ALA A 325 -8.29 28.88 -13.11
N TYR A 326 -9.41 28.70 -12.41
CA TYR A 326 -9.82 27.41 -11.89
C TYR A 326 -10.33 26.51 -13.02
N VAL A 327 -9.73 25.34 -13.14
CA VAL A 327 -10.16 24.28 -14.06
C VAL A 327 -10.85 23.21 -13.21
N PRO A 328 -12.18 23.02 -13.37
CA PRO A 328 -12.88 21.94 -12.70
C PRO A 328 -12.24 20.58 -13.00
N PRO A 329 -12.13 19.69 -12.00
CA PRO A 329 -11.74 18.31 -12.25
C PRO A 329 -12.80 17.61 -13.11
N ALA A 330 -12.40 16.56 -13.85
CA ALA A 330 -13.31 15.83 -14.71
C ALA A 330 -14.53 15.32 -13.93
N TRP A 331 -15.70 15.37 -14.57
CA TRP A 331 -16.95 14.88 -14.02
C TRP A 331 -17.34 13.58 -14.71
N ASN A 332 -17.65 12.53 -13.93
CA ASN A 332 -17.98 11.21 -14.46
C ASN A 332 -19.46 10.80 -14.26
N GLY A 333 -20.29 11.63 -13.64
CA GLY A 333 -21.75 11.43 -13.53
C GLY A 333 -22.20 10.23 -12.67
N ILE A 334 -21.30 9.51 -12.03
CA ILE A 334 -21.62 8.31 -11.24
C ILE A 334 -21.98 8.74 -9.81
N VAL A 335 -23.21 8.44 -9.38
CA VAL A 335 -23.68 8.66 -8.00
C VAL A 335 -23.21 7.51 -7.11
N GLY A 336 -22.28 7.78 -6.21
CA GLY A 336 -21.58 6.81 -5.38
C GLY A 336 -20.09 7.15 -5.31
N GLU A 337 -19.29 6.46 -4.49
CA GLU A 337 -17.84 6.67 -4.46
C GLU A 337 -17.28 6.64 -5.88
N GLU A 338 -16.80 7.80 -6.34
CA GLU A 338 -15.90 7.87 -7.47
C GLU A 338 -14.61 7.18 -7.04
N ILE A 339 -14.42 6.02 -7.63
CA ILE A 339 -13.10 5.50 -7.85
C ILE A 339 -12.48 6.39 -8.93
N ASP A 340 -11.64 7.34 -8.52
CA ASP A 340 -10.86 8.25 -9.37
C ASP A 340 -10.30 7.50 -10.58
N LEU A 341 -10.80 7.80 -11.78
CA LEU A 341 -10.45 7.14 -13.04
C LEU A 341 -9.57 8.00 -13.96
N ASP A 342 -9.15 9.21 -13.55
CA ASP A 342 -8.30 10.04 -14.38
C ASP A 342 -6.83 9.62 -14.24
N ALA A 343 -6.38 8.94 -15.29
CA ALA A 343 -5.07 8.31 -15.41
C ALA A 343 -4.77 7.40 -14.22
N ILE A 344 -5.65 6.42 -13.94
CA ILE A 344 -5.21 5.27 -13.19
C ILE A 344 -4.28 4.44 -14.08
N VAL A 345 -3.07 4.95 -14.25
CA VAL A 345 -1.90 4.17 -14.62
C VAL A 345 -1.93 2.98 -13.67
N ALA A 346 -2.23 1.81 -14.22
CA ALA A 346 -2.30 0.60 -13.42
C ALA A 346 -1.02 0.55 -12.57
N PRO A 347 -1.14 0.41 -11.23
CA PRO A 347 0.02 0.49 -10.36
C PRO A 347 1.06 -0.53 -10.83
N ALA A 348 2.32 -0.15 -10.69
CA ALA A 348 3.42 -1.04 -11.03
C ALA A 348 3.18 -2.38 -10.31
N PRO A 349 3.22 -3.51 -11.03
CA PRO A 349 2.92 -4.80 -10.44
C PRO A 349 3.98 -5.13 -9.39
N VAL A 350 3.58 -5.86 -8.36
CA VAL A 350 4.51 -6.31 -7.33
C VAL A 350 5.04 -7.67 -7.75
N PHE A 351 6.37 -7.79 -7.85
CA PHE A 351 7.03 -9.08 -7.96
C PHE A 351 6.81 -9.83 -6.64
N SER A 352 5.89 -10.79 -6.65
CA SER A 352 5.67 -11.67 -5.51
C SER A 352 6.75 -12.73 -5.43
N LYS A 353 7.36 -13.09 -6.58
CA LYS A 353 8.50 -14.00 -6.65
C LYS A 353 9.28 -13.80 -7.95
N ILE A 354 10.61 -13.75 -7.85
CA ILE A 354 11.53 -13.97 -8.97
C ILE A 354 12.46 -15.09 -8.52
N ALA A 355 12.38 -16.22 -9.20
CA ALA A 355 13.13 -17.41 -8.81
C ALA A 355 13.58 -18.19 -10.03
N SER A 356 14.72 -18.84 -9.92
CA SER A 356 15.28 -19.72 -10.95
C SER A 356 16.01 -20.86 -10.25
N GLY A 357 15.61 -22.10 -10.55
CA GLY A 357 16.21 -23.30 -9.99
C GLY A 357 15.77 -23.71 -8.58
N GLU A 358 14.79 -23.04 -7.95
CA GLU A 358 14.36 -23.39 -6.58
C GLU A 358 13.76 -24.78 -6.42
N ASP A 359 13.21 -25.34 -7.51
CA ASP A 359 12.72 -26.71 -7.55
C ASP A 359 13.80 -27.61 -8.18
N PRO A 360 14.25 -28.67 -7.50
CA PRO A 360 15.28 -29.59 -8.02
C PRO A 360 14.87 -30.33 -9.31
N GLU A 361 13.57 -30.39 -9.63
CA GLU A 361 13.06 -30.96 -10.88
C GLU A 361 12.90 -29.92 -12.01
N ALA A 362 12.95 -28.62 -11.68
CA ALA A 362 12.81 -27.55 -12.65
C ALA A 362 14.15 -27.23 -13.35
N ASP A 363 14.08 -26.88 -14.63
CA ASP A 363 15.26 -26.47 -15.41
C ASP A 363 15.83 -25.16 -14.82
N PRO A 364 17.09 -25.14 -14.34
CA PRO A 364 17.69 -23.97 -13.69
C PRO A 364 17.89 -22.78 -14.64
N ASN A 365 17.80 -22.98 -15.95
CA ASN A 365 17.84 -21.92 -16.96
C ASN A 365 16.51 -21.15 -17.06
N VAL A 366 15.44 -21.64 -16.43
CA VAL A 366 14.12 -21.04 -16.47
C VAL A 366 13.96 -20.07 -15.30
N VAL A 367 13.71 -18.81 -15.61
CA VAL A 367 13.37 -17.80 -14.61
C VAL A 367 11.86 -17.74 -14.46
N GLN A 368 11.35 -18.21 -13.32
CA GLN A 368 9.95 -18.09 -12.94
C GLN A 368 9.70 -16.73 -12.30
N ILE A 369 8.68 -16.05 -12.79
CA ILE A 369 8.27 -14.74 -12.31
C ILE A 369 6.80 -14.85 -11.90
N LEU A 370 6.50 -14.57 -10.64
CA LEU A 370 5.13 -14.36 -10.19
C LEU A 370 4.91 -12.87 -9.95
N LEU A 371 3.80 -12.39 -10.48
CA LEU A 371 3.40 -11.00 -10.43
C LEU A 371 2.01 -10.93 -9.83
N SER A 372 1.86 -10.04 -8.86
CA SER A 372 0.56 -9.69 -8.31
C SER A 372 0.23 -8.25 -8.70
N PRO A 373 -1.04 -7.94 -8.97
CA PRO A 373 -1.46 -6.56 -9.18
C PRO A 373 -1.04 -5.70 -7.99
N GLY A 374 -0.53 -4.50 -8.26
CA GLY A 374 -0.21 -3.54 -7.21
C GLY A 374 -1.46 -3.15 -6.42
N SER A 375 -1.32 -2.92 -5.12
CA SER A 375 -2.39 -2.39 -4.27
C SER A 375 -2.48 -0.86 -4.38
N GLY A 376 -3.61 -0.29 -3.99
CA GLY A 376 -3.83 1.17 -4.02
C GLY A 376 -4.46 1.70 -5.31
N SER A 377 -4.98 0.80 -6.15
CA SER A 377 -5.78 1.13 -7.33
C SER A 377 -6.90 0.12 -7.48
N SER A 378 -8.03 0.60 -7.98
CA SER A 378 -9.23 -0.13 -8.38
C SER A 378 -9.19 -0.68 -9.81
N VAL A 379 -8.14 -0.36 -10.58
CA VAL A 379 -8.05 -0.75 -11.98
C VAL A 379 -7.97 -2.25 -12.11
N THR A 380 -8.88 -2.79 -12.91
CA THR A 380 -8.78 -4.16 -13.40
C THR A 380 -7.62 -4.26 -14.40
N VAL A 381 -6.53 -4.88 -13.97
CA VAL A 381 -5.38 -5.19 -14.83
C VAL A 381 -5.74 -6.41 -15.70
N ALA A 382 -5.54 -6.30 -17.02
CA ALA A 382 -5.80 -7.40 -17.95
C ALA A 382 -4.56 -8.27 -18.19
N ARG A 383 -3.38 -7.64 -18.31
CA ARG A 383 -2.11 -8.32 -18.59
C ARG A 383 -0.91 -7.59 -17.97
N PHE A 384 0.17 -8.32 -17.75
CA PHE A 384 1.48 -7.80 -17.38
C PHE A 384 2.41 -7.84 -18.59
N GLU A 385 3.24 -6.81 -18.74
CA GLU A 385 4.39 -6.83 -19.65
C GLU A 385 5.67 -6.90 -18.82
N ILE A 386 6.52 -7.88 -19.14
CA ILE A 386 7.82 -8.09 -18.49
C ILE A 386 8.91 -7.75 -19.50
N ASP A 387 9.73 -6.77 -19.15
CA ASP A 387 10.94 -6.44 -19.87
C ASP A 387 12.14 -7.11 -19.19
N HIS A 388 12.95 -7.82 -19.96
CA HIS A 388 14.15 -8.50 -19.48
C HIS A 388 15.34 -8.27 -20.43
N LYS A 389 16.54 -8.11 -19.87
CA LYS A 389 17.80 -8.03 -20.63
C LYS A 389 18.95 -8.65 -19.85
N LEU A 390 20.02 -9.02 -20.57
CA LEU A 390 21.33 -9.24 -19.95
C LEU A 390 21.87 -7.89 -19.47
N ALA A 391 22.41 -7.84 -18.25
CA ALA A 391 22.99 -6.61 -17.68
C ALA A 391 24.05 -5.99 -18.60
N ALA A 392 24.77 -6.84 -19.36
CA ALA A 392 25.82 -6.41 -20.29
C ALA A 392 25.33 -6.00 -21.70
N SER A 393 24.10 -6.33 -22.14
CA SER A 393 23.69 -6.20 -23.56
C SER A 393 22.79 -5.00 -23.89
N GLY A 394 22.29 -4.28 -22.89
CA GLY A 394 21.56 -3.01 -23.05
C GLY A 394 20.23 -3.07 -23.82
N SER A 395 19.85 -4.20 -24.42
CA SER A 395 18.66 -4.35 -25.27
C SER A 395 17.58 -5.14 -24.54
N TRP A 396 16.42 -4.52 -24.36
CA TRP A 396 15.26 -5.10 -23.68
C TRP A 396 14.48 -6.03 -24.62
N SER A 397 14.11 -7.21 -24.09
CA SER A 397 13.14 -8.13 -24.68
C SER A 397 11.86 -8.08 -23.85
N THR A 398 10.69 -8.14 -24.49
CA THR A 398 9.40 -8.00 -23.82
C THR A 398 8.57 -9.28 -23.95
N GLU A 399 8.09 -9.79 -22.82
CA GLU A 399 7.14 -10.90 -22.68
C GLU A 399 5.80 -10.36 -22.17
N THR A 400 4.68 -10.91 -22.63
CA THR A 400 3.33 -10.46 -22.24
C THR A 400 2.52 -11.61 -21.65
N ILE A 401 1.99 -11.42 -20.44
CA ILE A 401 1.34 -12.47 -19.66
C ILE A 401 -0.05 -12.00 -19.19
N PRO A 402 -1.12 -12.78 -19.36
CA PRO A 402 -2.44 -12.41 -18.83
C PRO A 402 -2.44 -12.45 -17.29
N VAL A 403 -3.15 -11.52 -16.64
CA VAL A 403 -3.23 -11.45 -15.16
C VAL A 403 -3.75 -12.75 -14.55
N ALA A 404 -4.67 -13.44 -15.23
CA ALA A 404 -5.21 -14.73 -14.79
C ALA A 404 -4.15 -15.83 -14.62
N ALA A 405 -2.99 -15.72 -15.27
CA ALA A 405 -1.89 -16.66 -15.10
C ALA A 405 -1.07 -16.41 -13.82
N GLY A 406 -1.13 -15.20 -13.24
CA GLY A 406 -0.42 -14.84 -12.01
C GLY A 406 1.12 -14.82 -12.09
N GLY A 407 1.68 -15.10 -13.28
CA GLY A 407 3.11 -15.22 -13.51
C GLY A 407 3.45 -15.86 -14.85
N GLY A 408 4.74 -15.88 -15.19
CA GLY A 408 5.27 -16.50 -16.41
C GLY A 408 6.71 -16.98 -16.25
N ALA A 409 7.26 -17.53 -17.33
CA ALA A 409 8.58 -18.14 -17.36
C ALA A 409 9.41 -17.58 -18.51
N ILE A 410 10.67 -17.21 -18.24
CA ILE A 410 11.62 -16.74 -19.24
C ILE A 410 12.66 -17.84 -19.49
N ASN A 411 12.74 -18.30 -20.75
CA ASN A 411 13.62 -19.39 -21.20
C ASN A 411 14.72 -18.90 -22.15
N ALA A 412 15.31 -17.73 -21.87
CA ALA A 412 16.22 -17.04 -22.79
C ALA A 412 17.68 -16.96 -22.31
N TYR A 413 17.96 -17.36 -21.07
CA TYR A 413 19.23 -17.13 -20.39
C TYR A 413 19.83 -18.45 -19.87
N ALA A 414 21.14 -18.46 -19.63
CA ALA A 414 21.83 -19.59 -19.03
C ALA A 414 22.08 -19.35 -17.54
N VAL A 415 22.33 -20.41 -16.77
CA VAL A 415 22.79 -20.32 -15.38
C VAL A 415 24.03 -19.41 -15.28
N ASP A 416 24.09 -18.61 -14.21
CA ASP A 416 25.10 -17.58 -13.91
C ASP A 416 25.01 -16.28 -14.75
N ASP A 417 24.05 -16.17 -15.68
CA ASP A 417 23.79 -14.90 -16.36
C ASP A 417 23.20 -13.86 -15.39
N GLU A 418 23.78 -12.65 -15.37
CA GLU A 418 23.19 -11.50 -14.69
C GLU A 418 22.17 -10.80 -15.59
N ILE A 419 20.92 -10.76 -15.13
CA ILE A 419 19.80 -10.16 -15.87
C ILE A 419 19.18 -9.02 -15.07
N GLU A 420 18.63 -8.05 -15.79
CA GLU A 420 17.79 -7.00 -15.23
C GLU A 420 16.37 -7.22 -15.71
N ILE A 421 15.42 -7.22 -14.77
CA ILE A 421 13.99 -7.43 -15.03
C ILE A 421 13.21 -6.23 -14.52
N ARG A 422 12.22 -5.79 -15.30
CA ARG A 422 11.19 -4.85 -14.86
C ARG A 422 9.84 -5.26 -15.43
N ALA A 423 8.76 -4.91 -14.75
CA ALA A 423 7.40 -5.22 -15.19
C ALA A 423 6.50 -3.99 -15.15
N ARG A 424 5.46 -3.97 -15.98
CA ARG A 424 4.35 -3.01 -15.89
C ARG A 424 3.00 -3.68 -16.05
N SER A 425 2.00 -3.12 -15.41
CA SER A 425 0.60 -3.55 -15.53
C SER A 425 -0.02 -2.90 -16.75
N ILE A 426 -0.82 -3.62 -17.51
CA ILE A 426 -1.66 -3.06 -18.58
C ILE A 426 -3.12 -3.23 -18.17
N ALA A 427 -3.82 -2.11 -18.09
CA ALA A 427 -5.23 -2.04 -17.76
C ALA A 427 -6.11 -2.68 -18.85
N ASP A 428 -7.37 -3.00 -18.52
CA ASP A 428 -8.33 -3.63 -19.45
C ASP A 428 -8.67 -2.75 -20.66
N ASP A 429 -8.58 -1.43 -20.50
CA ASP A 429 -8.70 -0.43 -21.58
C ASP A 429 -7.45 -0.37 -22.49
N GLY A 430 -6.38 -1.12 -22.17
CA GLY A 430 -5.11 -1.13 -22.89
C GLY A 430 -4.09 -0.08 -22.42
N THR A 431 -4.41 0.73 -21.41
CA THR A 431 -3.51 1.76 -20.87
C THR A 431 -2.33 1.13 -20.15
N ALA A 432 -1.11 1.58 -20.50
CA ALA A 432 0.12 1.06 -19.92
C ALA A 432 0.47 1.73 -18.60
N GLY A 433 0.73 0.90 -17.59
CA GLY A 433 1.14 1.27 -16.24
C GLY A 433 2.59 1.80 -16.15
N THR A 434 2.98 2.22 -14.94
CA THR A 434 4.38 2.56 -14.64
C THR A 434 5.22 1.29 -14.56
N TRP A 435 6.45 1.37 -15.03
CA TRP A 435 7.45 0.31 -14.84
C TRP A 435 7.86 0.21 -13.36
N THR A 436 8.06 -1.01 -12.88
CA THR A 436 8.77 -1.25 -11.62
C THR A 436 10.21 -0.74 -11.71
N ALA A 437 10.87 -0.64 -10.55
CA ALA A 437 12.33 -0.54 -10.51
C ALA A 437 12.96 -1.74 -11.25
N GLU A 438 14.14 -1.52 -11.82
CA GLU A 438 14.94 -2.58 -12.43
C GLU A 438 15.49 -3.46 -11.31
N ILE A 439 15.09 -4.74 -11.32
CA ILE A 439 15.51 -5.72 -10.33
C ILE A 439 16.64 -6.56 -10.94
N PRO A 440 17.85 -6.52 -10.36
CA PRO A 440 18.90 -7.44 -10.75
C PRO A 440 18.56 -8.86 -10.26
N HIS A 441 18.70 -9.85 -11.13
CA HIS A 441 18.55 -11.26 -10.81
C HIS A 441 19.67 -12.06 -11.48
N THR A 442 20.23 -13.03 -10.78
CA THR A 442 21.22 -13.95 -11.35
C THR A 442 20.53 -15.28 -11.63
N VAL A 443 20.54 -15.72 -12.88
CA VAL A 443 19.85 -16.94 -13.30
C VAL A 443 20.49 -18.16 -12.63
N GLY A 444 19.67 -19.00 -12.01
CA GLY A 444 20.10 -20.15 -11.22
C GLY A 444 20.47 -19.85 -9.75
N SER A 445 20.37 -18.59 -9.27
CA SER A 445 20.76 -18.25 -7.88
C SER A 445 19.89 -18.88 -6.78
N GLY A 446 18.68 -19.31 -7.13
CA GLY A 446 17.76 -20.02 -6.25
C GLY A 446 17.95 -21.54 -6.28
N ALA A 447 18.82 -22.06 -7.18
CA ALA A 447 19.20 -23.46 -7.18
C ALA A 447 19.83 -23.79 -5.84
N LEU A 448 19.08 -24.53 -5.01
CA LEU A 448 19.61 -25.06 -3.78
C LEU A 448 20.83 -25.89 -4.15
N ALA A 449 21.98 -25.49 -3.62
CA ALA A 449 23.23 -26.19 -3.87
C ALA A 449 23.01 -27.68 -3.61
N LEU A 450 23.40 -28.51 -4.59
CA LEU A 450 23.37 -29.95 -4.39
C LEU A 450 24.40 -30.31 -3.32
N PRO A 451 24.08 -31.21 -2.40
CA PRO A 451 25.04 -31.65 -1.40
C PRO A 451 26.27 -32.26 -2.06
N ALA A 452 27.46 -31.93 -1.55
CA ALA A 452 28.69 -32.60 -1.92
C ALA A 452 28.72 -34.03 -1.37
N ALA A 453 29.64 -34.86 -1.91
CA ALA A 453 29.84 -36.22 -1.43
C ALA A 453 30.21 -36.24 0.07
N LEU A 454 29.68 -37.21 0.80
CA LEU A 454 30.10 -37.48 2.17
C LEU A 454 31.55 -37.99 2.20
N ASP A 455 32.28 -37.70 3.26
CA ASP A 455 33.62 -38.27 3.48
C ASP A 455 33.49 -39.72 3.95
N GLU A 456 33.72 -40.67 3.04
CA GLU A 456 33.61 -42.10 3.31
C GLU A 456 34.54 -42.58 4.43
N ALA A 457 35.69 -41.92 4.64
CA ALA A 457 36.60 -42.27 5.72
C ALA A 457 36.06 -41.88 7.11
N ALA A 458 35.03 -41.03 7.15
CA ALA A 458 34.36 -40.57 8.35
C ALA A 458 33.01 -41.26 8.60
N ILE A 459 32.72 -42.34 7.86
CA ILE A 459 31.52 -43.16 8.01
C ILE A 459 31.91 -44.53 8.58
N THR A 460 31.19 -44.98 9.61
CA THR A 460 31.31 -46.34 10.14
C THR A 460 29.95 -46.98 10.26
N VAL A 461 29.78 -48.18 9.70
CA VAL A 461 28.58 -49.01 9.83
C VAL A 461 28.95 -50.29 10.58
N ALA A 462 28.33 -50.51 11.73
CA ALA A 462 28.59 -51.66 12.59
C ALA A 462 27.29 -52.40 12.92
N GLY A 463 27.18 -53.65 12.48
CA GLY A 463 26.06 -54.53 12.78
C GLY A 463 26.11 -55.06 14.21
N GLY A 464 24.94 -55.26 14.79
CA GLY A 464 24.74 -55.78 16.14
C GLY A 464 23.58 -56.77 16.20
N MET A 465 22.95 -56.86 17.37
CA MET A 465 21.82 -57.76 17.60
C MET A 465 20.52 -57.10 17.11
N GLY A 466 20.05 -57.52 15.94
CA GLY A 466 18.83 -57.03 15.30
C GLY A 466 18.94 -55.58 14.80
N ASN A 467 20.14 -55.03 14.70
CA ASN A 467 20.36 -53.64 14.31
C ASN A 467 21.70 -53.41 13.60
N ALA A 468 21.86 -52.24 13.01
CA ALA A 468 23.14 -51.66 12.65
C ALA A 468 23.24 -50.23 13.22
N ARG A 469 24.44 -49.87 13.68
CA ARG A 469 24.77 -48.50 14.09
C ARG A 469 25.58 -47.83 12.99
N ILE A 470 25.08 -46.71 12.51
CA ILE A 470 25.68 -45.91 11.47
C ILE A 470 26.16 -44.62 12.13
N THR A 471 27.47 -44.38 12.11
CA THR A 471 28.06 -43.12 12.60
C THR A 471 28.64 -42.38 11.42
N VAL A 472 28.29 -41.09 11.29
CA VAL A 472 28.73 -40.23 10.20
C VAL A 472 29.22 -38.91 10.78
N ALA A 473 30.44 -38.50 10.42
CA ALA A 473 30.85 -37.11 10.60
C ALA A 473 30.50 -36.30 9.34
N VAL A 474 29.65 -35.30 9.50
CA VAL A 474 29.11 -34.50 8.40
C VAL A 474 30.12 -33.41 8.03
N PRO A 475 30.51 -33.28 6.75
CA PRO A 475 31.47 -32.27 6.32
C PRO A 475 30.92 -30.85 6.52
N ASN A 476 31.78 -29.84 6.35
CA ASN A 476 31.37 -28.43 6.36
C ASN A 476 30.67 -28.04 5.06
N ASP A 477 29.54 -28.68 4.79
CA ASP A 477 28.70 -28.37 3.63
C ASP A 477 27.29 -27.97 4.11
N PRO A 478 26.94 -26.67 4.01
CA PRO A 478 25.63 -26.19 4.42
C PRO A 478 24.47 -26.70 3.55
N ALA A 479 24.75 -27.31 2.39
CA ALA A 479 23.72 -27.92 1.55
C ALA A 479 23.20 -29.24 2.11
N ILE A 480 23.97 -29.95 2.96
CA ILE A 480 23.53 -31.21 3.56
C ILE A 480 22.55 -30.90 4.70
N ALA A 481 21.28 -31.24 4.50
CA ALA A 481 20.24 -31.12 5.53
C ALA A 481 19.92 -32.48 6.17
N GLU A 482 19.91 -33.54 5.37
CA GLU A 482 19.53 -34.88 5.79
C GLU A 482 20.41 -35.93 5.10
N ILE A 483 20.42 -37.14 5.64
CA ILE A 483 21.06 -38.30 5.01
C ILE A 483 20.00 -39.37 4.81
N GLN A 484 19.89 -39.84 3.57
CA GLN A 484 19.10 -41.00 3.21
C GLN A 484 19.97 -42.26 3.36
N LEU A 485 19.45 -43.23 4.11
CA LEU A 485 20.08 -44.53 4.32
C LEU A 485 19.38 -45.56 3.44
N TYR A 486 20.18 -46.35 2.73
CA TYR A 486 19.72 -47.52 2.00
C TYR A 486 20.32 -48.78 2.59
N ARG A 487 19.52 -49.85 2.67
CA ARG A 487 19.93 -51.17 3.15
C ARG A 487 19.55 -52.23 2.12
N VAL A 488 20.56 -52.93 1.61
CA VAL A 488 20.42 -53.93 0.56
C VAL A 488 20.98 -55.26 1.07
N PRO A 489 20.35 -56.42 0.81
CA PRO A 489 21.00 -57.71 1.08
C PRO A 489 22.37 -57.76 0.39
N ALA A 490 23.39 -58.25 1.07
CA ALA A 490 24.75 -58.11 0.55
C ALA A 490 24.94 -58.79 -0.81
N GLY A 491 25.50 -58.05 -1.77
CA GLY A 491 25.71 -58.49 -3.15
C GLY A 491 24.52 -58.29 -4.11
N ASP A 492 23.37 -57.82 -3.61
CA ASP A 492 22.26 -57.40 -4.47
C ASP A 492 22.49 -55.98 -5.02
N THR A 493 21.74 -55.62 -6.07
CA THR A 493 21.83 -54.29 -6.70
C THR A 493 20.93 -53.28 -5.96
N LEU A 494 21.46 -52.10 -5.66
CA LEU A 494 20.70 -51.02 -5.04
C LEU A 494 19.59 -50.49 -5.96
N ASP A 495 18.35 -50.76 -5.58
CA ASP A 495 17.16 -50.01 -5.99
C ASP A 495 16.76 -48.99 -4.91
N ARG A 496 16.78 -47.69 -5.25
CA ARG A 496 16.52 -46.59 -4.30
C ARG A 496 15.10 -46.56 -3.74
N ASN A 497 14.11 -47.05 -4.48
CA ASN A 497 12.72 -47.05 -4.03
C ASN A 497 12.45 -48.24 -3.10
N LEU A 498 13.04 -49.39 -3.38
CA LEU A 498 12.81 -50.61 -2.62
C LEU A 498 13.64 -50.66 -1.32
N HIS A 499 14.87 -50.15 -1.35
CA HIS A 499 15.84 -50.34 -0.28
C HIS A 499 16.00 -49.15 0.67
N ALA A 500 15.12 -48.16 0.59
CA ALA A 500 15.11 -47.04 1.53
C ALA A 500 14.85 -47.54 2.97
N ALA A 501 15.87 -47.46 3.82
CA ALA A 501 15.84 -47.99 5.18
C ALA A 501 15.49 -46.92 6.23
N GLY A 502 15.87 -45.66 5.97
CA GLY A 502 15.57 -44.55 6.86
C GLY A 502 16.15 -43.24 6.35
N ARG A 503 15.70 -42.14 6.93
CA ARG A 503 16.20 -40.80 6.64
C ARG A 503 16.33 -40.03 7.95
N PHE A 504 17.43 -39.32 8.13
CA PHE A 504 17.68 -38.59 9.38
C PHE A 504 18.31 -37.22 9.11
N ALA A 505 17.86 -36.23 9.89
CA ALA A 505 18.35 -34.87 9.81
C ALA A 505 19.75 -34.75 10.41
N VAL A 506 20.57 -33.91 9.79
CA VAL A 506 21.95 -33.67 10.20
C VAL A 506 22.26 -32.18 10.16
N SER A 507 23.40 -31.81 10.74
CA SER A 507 23.92 -30.45 10.63
C SER A 507 25.40 -30.49 10.25
N PRO A 508 25.90 -29.49 9.49
CA PRO A 508 27.31 -29.43 9.11
C PRO A 508 28.23 -29.46 10.34
N LEU A 509 29.41 -30.08 10.22
CA LEU A 509 30.40 -30.18 11.29
C LEU A 509 29.91 -30.89 12.57
N THR A 510 28.94 -31.80 12.44
CA THR A 510 28.48 -32.65 13.55
C THR A 510 28.77 -34.12 13.28
N THR A 511 28.88 -34.91 14.34
CA THR A 511 28.90 -36.38 14.25
C THR A 511 27.56 -36.89 14.74
N VAL A 512 26.88 -37.67 13.89
CA VAL A 512 25.56 -38.24 14.17
C VAL A 512 25.66 -39.75 14.20
N GLU A 513 25.04 -40.35 15.21
CA GLU A 513 24.79 -41.80 15.26
C GLU A 513 23.32 -42.06 14.95
N TYR A 514 23.07 -42.88 13.93
CA TYR A 514 21.77 -43.39 13.55
C TYR A 514 21.72 -44.90 13.75
N VAL A 515 20.61 -45.40 14.30
CA VAL A 515 20.39 -46.83 14.47
C VAL A 515 19.31 -47.27 13.50
N ASP A 516 19.68 -48.19 12.61
CA ASP A 516 18.72 -48.96 11.83
C ASP A 516 18.42 -50.26 12.59
N GLY A 517 17.15 -50.53 12.88
CA GLY A 517 16.71 -51.70 13.66
C GLY A 517 16.49 -51.45 15.15
N ASP A 518 16.59 -52.52 15.96
CA ASP A 518 16.33 -52.45 17.41
C ASP A 518 17.61 -52.53 18.25
N ALA A 519 18.11 -51.39 18.72
CA ALA A 519 19.27 -51.29 19.61
C ALA A 519 19.02 -51.68 21.07
N THR A 520 17.80 -52.01 21.46
CA THR A 520 17.47 -52.36 22.86
C THR A 520 17.75 -53.81 23.21
N ARG A 521 18.08 -54.64 22.22
CA ARG A 521 18.36 -56.07 22.42
C ARG A 521 19.67 -56.27 23.17
N ALA A 522 19.67 -57.25 24.07
CA ALA A 522 20.84 -57.69 24.81
C ALA A 522 20.97 -59.22 24.69
N ASN A 523 22.20 -59.72 24.75
CA ASN A 523 22.44 -61.15 24.79
C ASN A 523 21.92 -61.71 26.12
N LEU A 524 21.07 -62.74 26.04
CA LEU A 524 20.48 -63.42 27.18
C LEU A 524 21.43 -64.47 27.78
N LEU A 525 22.50 -64.82 27.06
CA LEU A 525 23.52 -65.76 27.52
C LEU A 525 24.62 -65.05 28.29
N PHE A 526 24.94 -65.58 29.46
CA PHE A 526 26.14 -65.22 30.21
C PHE A 526 27.37 -65.93 29.64
N ASN A 527 28.52 -65.25 29.71
CA ASN A 527 29.79 -65.73 29.19
C ASN A 527 29.69 -66.33 27.75
N PRO A 528 29.25 -65.53 26.77
CA PRO A 528 29.03 -66.00 25.41
C PRO A 528 30.30 -66.44 24.68
N ASN A 529 31.46 -65.98 25.14
CA ASN A 529 32.79 -66.34 24.59
C ASN A 529 33.41 -67.57 25.28
N PHE A 530 32.67 -68.25 26.16
CA PHE A 530 33.13 -69.46 26.85
C PHE A 530 34.49 -69.29 27.58
N ASP A 531 34.73 -68.12 28.19
CA ASP A 531 35.95 -67.81 28.94
C ASP A 531 36.09 -68.68 30.21
N THR A 532 34.96 -69.04 30.81
CA THR A 532 34.84 -69.91 31.99
C THR A 532 33.74 -70.98 31.82
N ALA A 533 33.90 -72.12 32.47
CA ALA A 533 32.88 -73.18 32.49
C ALA A 533 31.74 -72.93 33.50
N THR A 534 31.84 -71.90 34.35
CA THR A 534 30.92 -71.68 35.48
C THR A 534 29.49 -71.35 35.07
N ASP A 535 29.31 -70.68 33.95
CA ASP A 535 28.00 -70.21 33.47
C ASP A 535 27.30 -71.21 32.54
N TRP A 536 27.96 -72.34 32.24
CA TRP A 536 27.50 -73.32 31.27
C TRP A 536 27.46 -74.72 31.88
N SER A 537 26.39 -75.46 31.61
CA SER A 537 26.30 -76.89 31.92
C SER A 537 26.86 -77.70 30.77
N THR A 538 27.93 -78.46 31.02
CA THR A 538 28.57 -79.32 30.01
C THR A 538 28.08 -80.76 30.13
N GLY A 539 27.48 -81.28 29.06
CA GLY A 539 27.12 -82.68 28.90
C GLY A 539 28.31 -83.55 28.46
N ALA A 540 28.02 -84.80 28.11
CA ALA A 540 29.03 -85.76 27.68
C ALA A 540 29.90 -85.19 26.54
N ASN A 541 31.21 -85.44 26.61
CA ASN A 541 32.22 -85.05 25.62
C ASN A 541 32.38 -83.54 25.36
N TRP A 542 31.70 -82.66 26.08
CA TRP A 542 31.93 -81.21 26.05
C TRP A 542 32.95 -80.78 27.08
N THR A 543 33.83 -79.85 26.70
CA THR A 543 34.77 -79.17 27.59
C THR A 543 34.79 -77.68 27.26
N ILE A 544 34.97 -76.82 28.26
CA ILE A 544 35.11 -75.37 28.06
C ILE A 544 36.50 -74.93 28.52
N ALA A 545 37.29 -74.39 27.59
CA ALA A 545 38.62 -73.88 27.87
C ALA A 545 39.11 -72.98 26.71
N ALA A 546 39.99 -72.03 27.03
CA ALA A 546 40.64 -71.16 26.04
C ALA A 546 39.64 -70.39 25.14
N GLY A 547 38.55 -69.89 25.73
CA GLY A 547 37.57 -69.04 25.03
C GLY A 547 36.73 -69.80 24.02
N LYS A 548 36.39 -71.07 24.28
CA LYS A 548 35.51 -71.90 23.43
C LYS A 548 34.96 -73.11 24.18
N ALA A 549 33.82 -73.61 23.73
CA ALA A 549 33.33 -74.94 24.09
C ALA A 549 33.72 -75.94 22.99
N THR A 550 34.37 -77.05 23.35
CA THR A 550 34.84 -78.09 22.44
C THR A 550 34.14 -79.41 22.72
N HIS A 551 33.59 -80.03 21.68
CA HIS A 551 33.05 -81.38 21.71
C HIS A 551 34.00 -82.38 21.02
N SER A 552 34.27 -83.50 21.68
CA SER A 552 34.98 -84.63 21.08
C SER A 552 34.03 -85.72 20.59
N ALA A 553 34.26 -86.28 19.41
CA ALA A 553 33.44 -87.38 18.90
C ALA A 553 33.47 -88.63 19.83
N GLY A 554 32.38 -89.39 19.86
CA GLY A 554 32.26 -90.67 20.58
C GLY A 554 30.90 -90.92 21.24
N ALA A 555 30.14 -89.87 21.54
CA ALA A 555 28.78 -89.91 22.09
C ALA A 555 28.11 -88.54 21.87
N PRO A 556 26.77 -88.46 21.75
CA PRO A 556 26.10 -87.17 21.65
C PRO A 556 26.13 -86.45 23.00
N GLY A 557 26.10 -85.12 22.98
CA GLY A 557 26.12 -84.31 24.21
C GLY A 557 25.71 -82.87 23.94
N SER A 558 25.33 -82.14 24.99
CA SER A 558 24.95 -80.72 24.90
C SER A 558 25.81 -79.83 25.78
N VAL A 559 25.97 -78.58 25.38
CA VAL A 559 26.36 -77.49 26.28
C VAL A 559 25.17 -76.53 26.41
N SER A 560 24.78 -76.22 27.64
CA SER A 560 23.50 -75.55 27.91
C SER A 560 23.56 -74.47 28.98
N GLN A 561 22.59 -73.56 28.94
CA GLN A 561 22.38 -72.51 29.92
C GLN A 561 20.89 -72.30 30.15
N ALA A 562 20.48 -72.12 31.40
CA ALA A 562 19.11 -71.78 31.74
C ALA A 562 18.80 -70.34 31.30
N VAL A 563 17.76 -70.17 30.48
CA VAL A 563 17.30 -68.88 29.94
C VAL A 563 15.77 -68.91 29.91
N ALA A 564 15.13 -68.07 30.72
CA ALA A 564 13.67 -67.95 30.70
C ALA A 564 13.20 -67.36 29.36
N MET A 565 12.33 -68.07 28.65
CA MET A 565 11.79 -67.64 27.36
C MET A 565 10.27 -67.46 27.40
N VAL A 566 9.76 -66.62 26.51
CA VAL A 566 8.33 -66.32 26.42
C VAL A 566 7.71 -67.12 25.28
N SER A 567 6.71 -67.95 25.60
CA SER A 567 5.98 -68.76 24.62
C SER A 567 5.40 -67.90 23.50
N GLY A 568 5.60 -68.35 22.25
CA GLY A 568 5.14 -67.69 21.04
C GLY A 568 6.07 -66.62 20.48
N ARG A 569 7.12 -66.22 21.22
CA ARG A 569 8.15 -65.28 20.73
C ARG A 569 9.22 -65.99 19.95
N PHE A 570 9.78 -65.30 18.97
CA PHE A 570 10.96 -65.76 18.24
C PHE A 570 12.23 -65.28 18.95
N TYR A 571 13.21 -66.17 19.01
CA TYR A 571 14.54 -65.88 19.51
C TYR A 571 15.52 -66.07 18.37
N ARG A 572 16.39 -65.07 18.21
CA ARG A 572 17.49 -65.07 17.26
C ARG A 572 18.75 -65.48 17.96
N LEU A 573 19.53 -66.30 17.28
CA LEU A 573 20.77 -66.80 17.80
C LEU A 573 21.89 -66.72 16.77
N ALA A 574 23.11 -66.65 17.28
CA ALA A 574 24.31 -66.85 16.50
C ALA A 574 25.38 -67.56 17.33
N PHE A 575 26.26 -68.30 16.66
CA PHE A 575 27.51 -68.79 17.25
C PHE A 575 28.48 -69.14 16.12
N THR A 576 29.77 -69.16 16.42
CA THR A 576 30.80 -69.56 15.47
C THR A 576 31.18 -71.01 15.69
N ALA A 577 30.94 -71.86 14.69
CA ALA A 577 31.43 -73.23 14.67
C ALA A 577 32.82 -73.29 14.02
N SER A 578 33.77 -73.99 14.63
CA SER A 578 35.12 -74.16 14.09
C SER A 578 35.68 -75.56 14.35
N GLY A 579 36.56 -76.04 13.48
CA GLY A 579 37.12 -77.40 13.58
C GLY A 579 36.12 -78.53 13.27
N VAL A 580 34.99 -78.22 12.64
CA VAL A 580 33.96 -79.18 12.21
C VAL A 580 34.50 -80.03 11.07
N SER A 581 34.53 -81.35 11.24
CA SER A 581 34.95 -82.31 10.20
C SER A 581 33.97 -83.45 9.92
N ALA A 582 32.97 -83.66 10.79
CA ALA A 582 31.89 -84.64 10.67
C ALA A 582 30.75 -84.25 11.64
N GLY A 583 29.59 -84.90 11.55
CA GLY A 583 28.45 -84.65 12.43
C GLY A 583 27.85 -83.23 12.34
N SER A 584 27.06 -82.87 13.35
CA SER A 584 26.47 -81.53 13.46
C SER A 584 26.41 -81.04 14.90
N VAL A 585 26.38 -79.72 15.06
CA VAL A 585 25.91 -79.05 16.28
C VAL A 585 24.63 -78.28 15.97
N THR A 586 23.58 -78.49 16.75
CA THR A 586 22.25 -77.92 16.51
C THR A 586 21.81 -77.13 17.73
N PRO A 587 21.37 -75.87 17.57
CA PRO A 587 20.77 -75.10 18.65
C PRO A 587 19.37 -75.61 18.98
N TYR A 588 19.02 -75.60 20.26
CA TYR A 588 17.71 -76.01 20.78
C TYR A 588 17.21 -75.01 21.83
N LEU A 589 15.90 -74.75 21.81
CA LEU A 589 15.17 -74.25 22.97
C LEU A 589 14.45 -75.44 23.62
N SER A 590 14.75 -75.72 24.88
CA SER A 590 14.31 -76.91 25.63
C SER A 590 13.76 -76.53 27.01
N GLY A 591 13.47 -77.51 27.88
CA GLY A 591 12.74 -77.34 29.15
C GLY A 591 11.25 -77.71 29.03
N GLY A 592 10.66 -77.33 27.90
CA GLY A 592 9.33 -77.72 27.44
C GLY A 592 9.38 -78.74 26.31
N SER A 593 8.51 -78.60 25.30
CA SER A 593 8.70 -79.35 24.05
C SER A 593 9.92 -78.82 23.30
N ASP A 594 10.82 -79.72 22.89
CA ASP A 594 12.05 -79.37 22.17
C ASP A 594 11.74 -78.60 20.89
N ARG A 595 12.41 -77.46 20.72
CA ARG A 595 12.39 -76.66 19.49
C ARG A 595 13.78 -76.67 18.86
N PRO A 596 14.07 -77.62 17.95
CA PRO A 596 15.32 -77.64 17.21
C PRO A 596 15.39 -76.47 16.24
N GLY A 597 16.58 -75.89 16.14
CA GLY A 597 16.99 -75.06 15.03
C GLY A 597 17.61 -75.86 13.88
N THR A 598 18.39 -75.17 13.07
CA THR A 598 19.12 -75.69 11.92
C THR A 598 20.43 -76.33 12.35
N ALA A 599 20.66 -77.56 11.89
CA ALA A 599 21.90 -78.29 12.18
C ALA A 599 23.10 -77.66 11.46
N VAL A 600 24.15 -77.31 12.20
CA VAL A 600 25.39 -76.72 11.67
C VAL A 600 26.42 -77.82 11.42
N THR A 601 26.82 -77.97 10.17
CA THR A 601 27.73 -79.02 9.68
C THR A 601 29.02 -78.48 9.07
N VAL A 602 29.19 -77.15 9.05
CA VAL A 602 30.34 -76.46 8.45
C VAL A 602 30.95 -75.45 9.41
N ASN A 603 32.20 -75.06 9.16
CA ASN A 603 32.86 -74.00 9.90
C ASN A 603 32.34 -72.63 9.47
N GLY A 604 32.23 -71.69 10.42
CA GLY A 604 31.77 -70.32 10.18
C GLY A 604 30.75 -69.87 11.22
N GLN A 605 30.27 -68.64 11.06
CA GLN A 605 29.16 -68.14 11.85
C GLN A 605 27.87 -68.82 11.40
N ALA A 606 27.15 -69.40 12.36
CA ALA A 606 25.80 -69.91 12.19
C ALA A 606 24.81 -68.89 12.74
N LEU A 607 23.73 -68.65 12.01
CA LEU A 607 22.61 -67.79 12.39
C LEU A 607 21.35 -68.66 12.38
N ASP A 608 20.45 -68.43 13.34
CA ASP A 608 19.18 -69.15 13.36
C ASP A 608 18.08 -68.38 14.10
N ARG A 609 16.83 -68.75 13.83
CA ARG A 609 15.63 -68.12 14.36
C ARG A 609 14.63 -69.18 14.79
N ILE A 610 14.45 -69.32 16.10
CA ILE A 610 13.62 -70.38 16.70
C ILE A 610 12.46 -69.76 17.50
N GLN A 611 11.25 -70.30 17.34
CA GLN A 611 10.11 -69.89 18.17
C GLN A 611 10.08 -70.66 19.48
N ALA A 612 10.06 -69.96 20.61
CA ALA A 612 9.87 -70.58 21.92
C ALA A 612 8.41 -71.04 22.11
N VAL A 613 8.22 -72.13 22.83
CA VAL A 613 6.91 -72.61 23.28
C VAL A 613 6.78 -72.60 24.80
N THR A 614 5.59 -72.94 25.28
CA THR A 614 5.29 -73.09 26.69
C THR A 614 6.34 -73.97 27.36
N ASP A 615 6.84 -73.47 28.49
CA ASP A 615 7.86 -74.09 29.34
C ASP A 615 9.27 -74.20 28.72
N ASN A 616 9.56 -73.57 27.58
CA ASN A 616 10.95 -73.43 27.16
C ASN A 616 11.71 -72.48 28.11
N ASP A 617 12.73 -73.01 28.77
CA ASP A 617 13.53 -72.30 29.79
C ASP A 617 15.04 -72.56 29.69
N THR A 618 15.48 -73.27 28.66
CA THR A 618 16.88 -73.69 28.51
C THR A 618 17.34 -73.58 27.06
N PHE A 619 18.46 -72.89 26.83
CA PHE A 619 19.17 -72.87 25.55
C PHE A 619 20.25 -73.95 25.53
N GLU A 620 20.32 -74.74 24.46
CA GLU A 620 21.31 -75.81 24.32
C GLU A 620 21.93 -75.84 22.92
N LEU A 621 23.23 -76.13 22.86
CA LEU A 621 23.90 -76.55 21.63
C LEU A 621 24.14 -78.05 21.72
N ARG A 622 23.38 -78.84 20.96
CA ARG A 622 23.43 -80.31 20.96
C ARG A 622 24.32 -80.81 19.83
N ALA A 623 25.39 -81.53 20.16
CA ALA A 623 26.28 -82.17 19.21
C ALA A 623 25.86 -83.63 18.94
N SER A 624 25.94 -84.07 17.68
CA SER A 624 25.81 -85.48 17.31
C SER A 624 27.03 -86.29 17.76
N SER A 625 26.90 -87.62 17.84
CA SER A 625 27.98 -88.48 18.36
C SER A 625 29.26 -88.46 17.53
N ASP A 626 29.15 -88.09 16.26
CA ASP A 626 30.22 -88.01 15.27
C ASP A 626 30.74 -86.58 15.06
N PHE A 627 30.28 -85.58 15.82
CA PHE A 627 30.74 -84.19 15.71
C PHE A 627 32.02 -83.94 16.53
N PRO A 628 33.20 -83.77 15.91
CA PRO A 628 34.30 -83.05 16.53
C PRO A 628 34.20 -81.57 16.13
N GLY A 629 34.23 -80.66 17.11
CA GLY A 629 34.17 -79.24 16.80
C GLY A 629 34.20 -78.34 18.02
N ASN A 630 34.31 -77.05 17.77
CA ASN A 630 34.28 -76.00 18.77
C ASN A 630 33.16 -75.02 18.44
N VAL A 631 32.54 -74.47 19.47
CA VAL A 631 31.60 -73.35 19.37
C VAL A 631 32.10 -72.19 20.24
N ASP A 632 31.93 -70.98 19.74
CA ASP A 632 32.32 -69.74 20.40
C ASP A 632 31.35 -68.60 20.02
N GLY A 633 31.30 -67.53 20.82
CA GLY A 633 30.53 -66.31 20.57
C GLY A 633 29.02 -66.56 20.50
N ALA A 634 28.48 -67.31 21.47
CA ALA A 634 27.06 -67.67 21.49
C ALA A 634 26.18 -66.46 21.85
N ILE A 635 25.25 -66.13 20.96
CA ILE A 635 24.29 -65.04 21.11
C ILE A 635 22.89 -65.63 21.10
N LEU A 636 22.03 -65.17 22.00
CA LEU A 636 20.60 -65.44 22.01
C LEU A 636 19.87 -64.19 22.48
N PHE A 637 18.89 -63.71 21.72
CA PHE A 637 18.04 -62.59 22.15
C PHE A 637 16.62 -62.71 21.60
N GLU A 638 15.66 -62.09 22.28
CA GLU A 638 14.26 -62.05 21.84
C GLU A 638 14.11 -61.07 20.67
N GLU A 639 13.58 -61.56 19.55
CA GLU A 639 13.27 -60.76 18.37
C GLU A 639 12.10 -59.80 18.62
N THR A 640 12.26 -58.56 18.16
CA THR A 640 11.15 -57.60 18.05
C THR A 640 10.79 -57.38 16.59
N THR A 641 9.63 -56.77 16.37
CA THR A 641 9.17 -56.35 15.04
C THR A 641 10.08 -55.31 14.38
N SER A 642 10.95 -54.66 15.15
CA SER A 642 11.89 -53.65 14.66
C SER A 642 13.29 -54.24 14.41
N CYS A 643 13.54 -55.51 14.69
CA CYS A 643 14.83 -56.14 14.39
C CYS A 643 15.01 -56.31 12.88
N ILE A 644 16.18 -55.94 12.37
CA ILE A 644 16.59 -56.23 10.98
C ILE A 644 16.97 -57.70 10.87
N ASP A 645 16.49 -58.40 9.86
CA ASP A 645 16.77 -59.83 9.63
C ASP A 645 18.27 -60.17 9.69
N GLN A 646 18.57 -61.34 10.27
CA GLN A 646 19.94 -61.81 10.42
C GLN A 646 20.55 -62.07 9.04
N GLY A 647 21.80 -61.66 8.83
CA GLY A 647 22.46 -61.83 7.54
C GLY A 647 23.55 -60.80 7.30
N THR A 648 24.04 -60.75 6.06
CA THR A 648 24.98 -59.70 5.63
C THR A 648 24.22 -58.67 4.82
N TRP A 649 24.45 -57.40 5.12
CA TRP A 649 23.75 -56.26 4.54
C TRP A 649 24.75 -55.22 4.06
N ASP A 650 24.47 -54.66 2.90
CA ASP A 650 25.20 -53.57 2.27
C ASP A 650 24.45 -52.26 2.51
N TYR A 651 25.14 -51.27 3.08
CA TYR A 651 24.60 -49.95 3.35
C TYR A 651 25.18 -48.91 2.40
N TYR A 652 24.30 -48.02 1.95
CA TYR A 652 24.65 -46.84 1.15
C TYR A 652 24.05 -45.61 1.81
N LEU A 653 24.79 -44.50 1.79
CA LEU A 653 24.35 -43.23 2.32
C LEU A 653 24.32 -42.22 1.18
N GLU A 654 23.28 -41.40 1.15
CA GLU A 654 23.15 -40.32 0.18
C GLU A 654 22.82 -39.01 0.92
N PRO A 655 23.65 -37.96 0.81
CA PRO A 655 23.36 -36.67 1.40
C PRO A 655 22.22 -36.01 0.61
N VAL A 656 21.30 -35.36 1.32
CA VAL A 656 20.12 -34.74 0.73
C VAL A 656 19.98 -33.32 1.23
N ASN A 657 19.67 -32.39 0.33
CA ASN A 657 19.43 -31.01 0.70
C ASN A 657 18.02 -30.79 1.27
N ALA A 658 17.72 -29.56 1.68
CA ALA A 658 16.45 -29.20 2.30
C ALA A 658 15.22 -29.40 1.38
N SER A 659 15.39 -29.43 0.05
CA SER A 659 14.29 -29.71 -0.90
C SER A 659 14.12 -31.19 -1.24
N GLY A 660 14.97 -32.07 -0.71
CA GLY A 660 14.92 -33.50 -1.02
C GLY A 660 15.76 -33.92 -2.22
N ALA A 661 16.56 -33.01 -2.78
CA ALA A 661 17.44 -33.32 -3.90
C ALA A 661 18.69 -34.09 -3.42
N PRO A 662 19.00 -35.25 -4.03
CA PRO A 662 20.15 -36.07 -3.62
C PRO A 662 21.47 -35.52 -4.14
N GLY A 663 22.51 -35.63 -3.33
CA GLY A 663 23.91 -35.51 -3.72
C GLY A 663 24.51 -36.87 -4.12
N PRO A 664 25.84 -36.99 -4.23
CA PRO A 664 26.50 -38.23 -4.58
C PRO A 664 26.33 -39.33 -3.52
N GLU A 665 25.95 -40.53 -3.96
CA GLU A 665 25.89 -41.75 -3.16
C GLU A 665 27.30 -42.21 -2.75
N THR A 666 27.44 -42.76 -1.54
CA THR A 666 28.70 -43.34 -1.05
C THR A 666 28.98 -44.70 -1.68
N ALA A 667 30.24 -45.16 -1.59
CA ALA A 667 30.57 -46.57 -1.73
C ALA A 667 29.84 -47.46 -0.71
N VAL A 668 29.87 -48.77 -0.95
CA VAL A 668 29.19 -49.78 -0.14
C VAL A 668 29.86 -50.01 1.21
N PHE A 669 29.07 -50.03 2.28
CA PHE A 669 29.48 -50.44 3.63
C PHE A 669 28.80 -51.75 4.03
N SER A 670 29.52 -52.87 3.94
CA SER A 670 28.99 -54.19 4.29
C SER A 670 29.14 -54.48 5.79
N THR A 671 28.06 -54.95 6.42
CA THR A 671 28.10 -55.46 7.79
C THR A 671 27.22 -56.70 7.96
N SER A 672 27.55 -57.53 8.96
CA SER A 672 26.67 -58.64 9.37
C SER A 672 25.83 -58.25 10.57
N ILE A 673 24.55 -58.58 10.52
CA ILE A 673 23.57 -58.39 11.60
C ILE A 673 23.20 -59.76 12.14
N VAL A 674 23.20 -59.85 13.46
CA VAL A 674 22.89 -61.07 14.23
C VAL A 674 21.48 -60.98 14.80
#